data_AF-A0AAP0DAV8-F1
#
_entry.id   AF-A0AAP0DAV8-F1
#
_cell.length_a   1.000
_cell.length_b   1.000
_cell.length_c   1.000
_cell.angle_alpha   90.00
_cell.angle_beta   90.00
_cell.angle_gamma   90.00
#
_symmetry.space_group_name_H-M   'P 1'
#
loop_
_entity.id
_entity.type
_entity.pdbx_description
1 polymer ?
#
loop_
_entity_poly.entity_id
_entity_poly.type
_entity_poly.pdbx_seq_one_letter_code
_entity_poly.pdbx_strand_id
1 'polypeptide(L)'
;MALTTSIIRITTTFLISNTILLLVLHKHQQNQQGILMNLGLLQKPLFPQFTATPRSLSSQLLFTSHRYKNPTFTGQKDSVFRVHNSFNKSESIELITESMSLKEEVDGLNKNLYEHIEPYATGFLKVSDVHTIYWEQSGNPSGHPVVFLHGGPGGGTSPSNRRFFDPEFYRIILFDQRGAGKSTPHACLEENTTWDLIKDIEKLREHLQIPEWQVFGGSWGSTLSLAYSQSHPDKVTGIVLRGIFLLRKKEIDWFYEGGAAAIFPDAWEPFRDLIPENERDCFVKAYHKRLNSDDLNTQYEAARAWTKWEMMTAHLLPNEDTIKRGDNDDFSLAFARIENHYFVNKGFFSSDSYLLDNIEKIKHINAVIVQGRYDCCCPMMSAWDLHKAWPEADFKVVPDAGHSANEPGTAAELVAANEKLKNIIKNNSGGDGLQLTETDGSADVIIVGAGVAGAALACTLAKDGRRVHVIERDLTEPDRIVGELLQPGGYLKLIELGLEDCVDGIEAQQVFGYAIYMDDKNTKLSYPLEKFKSDISGRSFHNGRFIQRMREKAASLPNVKLEQGTVTSLLEEEGTVKGVCYKTKDGQAMTAYAPLTIVCDGCFSNLRRALCKPKVEVPSCFVGLVLENIDLPYANHGHVILADPSPILFYPISNTEVRCLVDVPGQKVPSIASGEMANYLKTVVAPQIPPELYDAFVAAVDKGNIRTMPNRSMPADPQPTPGALLMGDAFNMRHPLTGGGMTVALSDIVLLRDLLRPLSNLNDATTLCNYLECFYTLRKAMSSTINTLAGALYKVFCASSDPARKEMRKACFDYLSLGGMCSQGPISLLSGLNPRPLVLFLHFFAVAIYGVGRLLIPFPSPKRLWLGARLISGASGIIFPIIKSEGVRQMFFPATVPAYYKAPRVA
;
A
#
# COMPACT_ATOMS: atom_id res chain seq x y z
N MET A 1 -27.86 13.03 16.73
CA MET A 1 -28.62 14.18 16.20
C MET A 1 -27.71 15.30 15.68
N ALA A 2 -26.76 15.84 16.45
CA ALA A 2 -25.86 16.90 15.99
C ALA A 2 -25.01 16.54 14.75
N LEU A 3 -24.51 15.29 14.66
CA LEU A 3 -23.74 14.81 13.50
C LEU A 3 -24.59 14.73 12.22
N THR A 4 -25.87 14.37 12.37
CA THR A 4 -26.85 14.29 11.28
C THR A 4 -27.11 15.69 10.72
N THR A 5 -27.25 16.69 11.59
CA THR A 5 -27.44 18.09 11.21
C THR A 5 -26.21 18.68 10.51
N SER A 6 -25.00 18.32 10.94
CA SER A 6 -23.76 18.77 10.29
C SER A 6 -23.54 18.14 8.91
N ILE A 7 -23.83 16.85 8.76
CA ILE A 7 -23.79 16.16 7.45
C ILE A 7 -24.86 16.73 6.52
N ILE A 8 -26.07 16.98 7.01
CA ILE A 8 -27.13 17.64 6.22
C ILE A 8 -26.70 19.05 5.78
N ARG A 9 -26.08 19.86 6.65
CA ARG A 9 -25.58 21.20 6.27
C ARG A 9 -24.48 21.15 5.20
N ILE A 10 -23.48 20.29 5.36
CA ILE A 10 -22.39 20.13 4.39
C ILE A 10 -22.92 19.62 3.05
N THR A 11 -23.85 18.65 3.10
CA THR A 11 -24.50 18.09 1.91
C THR A 11 -25.36 19.14 1.23
N THR A 12 -26.08 19.98 1.98
CA THR A 12 -26.94 21.04 1.41
C THR A 12 -26.12 22.12 0.71
N THR A 13 -25.01 22.56 1.32
CA THR A 13 -24.11 23.56 0.70
C THR A 13 -23.43 23.00 -0.56
N PHE A 14 -22.99 21.74 -0.53
CA PHE A 14 -22.38 21.07 -1.68
C PHE A 14 -23.40 20.77 -2.80
N LEU A 15 -24.64 20.46 -2.44
CA LEU A 15 -25.75 20.26 -3.36
C LEU A 15 -26.19 21.55 -4.05
N ILE A 16 -26.23 22.67 -3.34
CA ILE A 16 -26.58 23.97 -3.93
C ILE A 16 -25.50 24.38 -4.95
N SER A 17 -24.22 24.27 -4.60
CA SER A 17 -23.11 24.62 -5.49
C SER A 17 -23.05 23.75 -6.76
N ASN A 18 -23.31 22.44 -6.65
CA ASN A 18 -23.31 21.55 -7.82
C ASN A 18 -24.61 21.61 -8.65
N THR A 19 -25.74 21.92 -8.03
CA THR A 19 -26.99 22.15 -8.77
C THR A 19 -26.88 23.42 -9.63
N ILE A 20 -26.22 24.46 -9.12
CA ILE A 20 -25.90 25.66 -9.90
C ILE A 20 -24.95 25.33 -11.05
N LEU A 21 -23.90 24.52 -10.80
CA LEU A 21 -22.96 24.10 -11.85
C LEU A 21 -23.64 23.24 -12.94
N LEU A 22 -24.51 22.31 -12.56
CA LEU A 22 -25.28 21.47 -13.49
C LEU A 22 -26.31 22.28 -14.30
N LEU A 23 -26.97 23.27 -13.68
CA LEU A 23 -27.86 24.20 -14.38
C LEU A 23 -27.09 25.08 -15.38
N VAL A 24 -25.86 25.49 -15.04
CA VAL A 24 -24.97 26.26 -15.94
C VAL A 24 -24.50 25.40 -17.11
N LEU A 25 -24.09 24.15 -16.88
CA LEU A 25 -23.67 23.22 -17.93
C LEU A 25 -24.84 22.86 -18.87
N HIS A 26 -26.04 22.66 -18.34
CA HIS A 26 -27.24 22.39 -19.16
C HIS A 26 -27.60 23.58 -20.06
N LYS A 27 -27.46 24.81 -19.55
CA LYS A 27 -27.70 26.05 -20.32
C LYS A 27 -26.64 26.26 -21.41
N HIS A 28 -25.39 25.86 -21.14
CA HIS A 28 -24.29 25.94 -22.11
C HIS A 28 -24.44 24.92 -23.25
N GLN A 29 -25.02 23.74 -22.97
CA GLN A 29 -25.25 22.69 -23.96
C GLN A 29 -26.47 22.97 -24.86
N GLN A 30 -27.54 23.57 -24.30
CA GLN A 30 -28.68 24.07 -25.10
C GLN A 30 -28.26 25.21 -26.05
N ASN A 31 -27.35 26.10 -25.61
CA ASN A 31 -26.79 27.13 -26.49
C ASN A 31 -25.93 26.55 -27.63
N GLN A 32 -25.18 25.47 -27.40
CA GLN A 32 -24.41 24.82 -28.48
C GLN A 32 -25.31 24.08 -29.49
N GLN A 33 -26.38 23.42 -29.05
CA GLN A 33 -27.35 22.79 -29.95
C GLN A 33 -28.18 23.82 -30.75
N GLY A 34 -28.53 24.97 -30.15
CA GLY A 34 -29.20 26.07 -30.84
C GLY A 34 -28.33 26.76 -31.91
N ILE A 35 -27.01 26.85 -31.68
CA ILE A 35 -26.05 27.40 -32.65
C ILE A 35 -25.80 26.42 -33.80
N LEU A 36 -25.74 25.11 -33.53
CA LEU A 36 -25.57 24.07 -34.56
C LEU A 36 -26.82 23.90 -35.45
N MET A 37 -28.03 24.11 -34.93
CA MET A 37 -29.25 24.11 -35.75
C MET A 37 -29.39 25.36 -36.64
N ASN A 38 -28.91 26.53 -36.19
CA ASN A 38 -28.98 27.77 -36.97
C ASN A 38 -27.91 27.88 -38.09
N LEU A 39 -26.90 27.00 -38.11
CA LEU A 39 -25.80 27.05 -39.08
C LEU A 39 -25.92 26.04 -40.23
N GLY A 40 -26.99 25.25 -40.33
CA GLY A 40 -27.35 24.54 -41.57
C GLY A 40 -26.28 23.59 -42.16
N LEU A 41 -25.40 23.00 -41.35
CA LEU A 41 -24.31 22.14 -41.84
C LEU A 41 -24.59 20.66 -41.52
N LEU A 42 -25.32 20.01 -42.42
CA LEU A 42 -25.30 18.56 -42.59
C LEU A 42 -25.27 18.26 -44.09
N GLN A 43 -24.09 17.90 -44.63
CA GLN A 43 -24.01 16.99 -45.76
C GLN A 43 -22.66 16.22 -45.82
N LYS A 44 -22.80 14.98 -46.27
CA LYS A 44 -21.98 13.76 -46.21
C LYS A 44 -20.63 13.76 -46.99
N PRO A 45 -19.82 12.67 -46.94
CA PRO A 45 -18.37 12.67 -46.84
C PRO A 45 -17.63 12.39 -48.17
N LEU A 46 -16.31 12.65 -48.20
CA LEU A 46 -15.36 12.07 -49.15
C LEU A 46 -13.94 12.05 -48.54
N PHE A 47 -13.37 10.86 -48.40
CA PHE A 47 -11.92 10.62 -48.28
C PHE A 47 -11.30 10.68 -49.70
N PRO A 48 -10.01 11.10 -49.86
CA PRO A 48 -8.93 10.11 -49.81
C PRO A 48 -7.59 10.57 -49.19
N GLN A 49 -6.75 9.56 -48.97
CA GLN A 49 -5.39 9.50 -48.41
C GLN A 49 -4.37 10.46 -49.05
N PHE A 50 -3.34 10.88 -48.31
CA PHE A 50 -1.92 10.58 -48.61
C PHE A 50 -0.96 11.01 -47.47
N THR A 51 0.19 10.36 -47.51
CA THR A 51 1.30 10.14 -46.57
C THR A 51 2.24 11.32 -46.28
N ALA A 52 2.89 11.32 -45.10
CA ALA A 52 4.36 11.35 -44.88
C ALA A 52 4.83 12.20 -43.66
N THR A 53 5.52 11.49 -42.75
CA THR A 53 6.65 11.77 -41.81
C THR A 53 7.21 13.18 -41.51
N PRO A 54 7.90 13.34 -40.34
CA PRO A 54 8.01 14.60 -39.60
C PRO A 54 9.31 15.37 -39.87
N ARG A 55 9.26 16.71 -39.77
CA ARG A 55 10.45 17.54 -39.56
C ARG A 55 10.21 18.71 -38.61
N SER A 56 11.25 18.92 -37.82
CA SER A 56 11.56 20.00 -36.88
C SER A 56 11.25 21.41 -37.36
N LEU A 57 10.86 22.29 -36.44
CA LEU A 57 11.14 23.71 -36.54
C LEU A 57 11.34 24.34 -35.15
N SER A 58 12.57 24.76 -34.93
CA SER A 58 13.01 25.76 -33.97
C SER A 58 12.58 27.16 -34.43
N SER A 59 12.12 28.02 -33.52
CA SER A 59 12.35 29.47 -33.64
C SER A 59 12.15 30.19 -32.31
N GLN A 60 13.18 30.96 -31.97
CA GLN A 60 13.27 31.96 -30.91
C GLN A 60 12.19 33.05 -31.05
N LEU A 61 11.79 33.68 -29.93
CA LEU A 61 11.27 35.04 -29.94
C LEU A 61 11.61 35.76 -28.63
N LEU A 62 12.02 37.01 -28.82
CA LEU A 62 12.76 37.91 -27.94
C LEU A 62 11.91 38.58 -26.85
N PHE A 63 12.57 38.88 -25.73
CA PHE A 63 12.15 39.85 -24.72
C PHE A 63 12.39 41.29 -25.20
N THR A 64 11.40 42.16 -25.02
CA THR A 64 11.61 43.61 -24.89
C THR A 64 10.73 44.19 -23.79
N SER A 65 11.38 44.92 -22.89
CA SER A 65 10.81 45.67 -21.77
C SER A 65 10.39 47.08 -22.20
N HIS A 66 9.37 47.66 -21.57
CA HIS A 66 9.26 49.12 -21.37
C HIS A 66 8.33 49.46 -20.18
N ARG A 67 8.85 50.33 -19.29
CA ARG A 67 8.16 51.03 -18.20
C ARG A 67 7.25 52.13 -18.79
N TYR A 68 6.19 52.55 -18.09
CA TYR A 68 5.96 53.98 -17.79
C TYR A 68 4.89 54.22 -16.69
N LYS A 69 5.11 55.36 -16.02
CA LYS A 69 4.59 56.05 -14.82
C LYS A 69 3.08 56.17 -14.54
N ASN A 70 2.79 56.40 -13.25
CA ASN A 70 1.55 56.90 -12.60
C ASN A 70 0.99 58.22 -13.17
N PRO A 71 -0.28 58.52 -12.85
CA PRO A 71 -0.59 59.78 -12.18
C PRO A 71 -1.52 59.65 -10.94
N THR A 72 -1.38 60.65 -10.06
CA THR A 72 -2.05 60.89 -8.77
C THR A 72 -3.46 61.47 -8.89
N PHE A 73 -4.35 61.16 -7.94
CA PHE A 73 -5.35 62.11 -7.42
C PHE A 73 -5.60 61.91 -5.91
N THR A 74 -5.98 63.01 -5.28
CA THR A 74 -5.87 63.44 -3.87
C THR A 74 -7.05 63.07 -2.97
N GLY A 75 -6.84 63.00 -1.64
CA GLY A 75 -7.81 63.48 -0.64
C GLY A 75 -8.24 62.54 0.51
N GLN A 76 -7.52 62.64 1.65
CA GLN A 76 -8.02 62.66 3.06
C GLN A 76 -9.20 61.76 3.50
N LYS A 77 -8.98 60.81 4.42
CA LYS A 77 -9.11 60.99 5.90
C LYS A 77 -8.91 59.69 6.71
N ASP A 78 -8.24 59.89 7.85
CA ASP A 78 -8.28 59.20 9.14
C ASP A 78 -7.74 57.78 9.32
N SER A 79 -6.77 57.73 10.24
CA SER A 79 -5.94 56.61 10.67
C SER A 79 -6.26 56.20 12.11
N VAL A 80 -5.93 54.94 12.42
CA VAL A 80 -5.57 54.35 13.73
C VAL A 80 -6.69 53.65 14.51
N PHE A 81 -6.50 52.34 14.73
CA PHE A 81 -6.50 51.64 16.04
C PHE A 81 -5.70 50.33 15.85
N ARG A 82 -4.41 50.25 16.23
CA ARG A 82 -3.87 49.83 17.54
C ARG A 82 -4.73 48.77 18.26
N VAL A 83 -4.24 47.53 18.30
CA VAL A 83 -4.63 46.56 19.34
C VAL A 83 -3.45 46.42 20.31
N HIS A 84 -3.74 46.76 21.56
CA HIS A 84 -2.84 46.72 22.71
C HIS A 84 -2.75 45.31 23.29
N ASN A 85 -1.53 44.90 23.63
CA ASN A 85 -1.24 43.92 24.67
C ASN A 85 -1.64 44.49 26.04
N SER A 86 -2.28 43.68 26.87
CA SER A 86 -2.38 43.93 28.31
C SER A 86 -2.27 42.61 29.08
N PHE A 87 -1.12 42.44 29.74
CA PHE A 87 -0.92 41.54 30.87
C PHE A 87 -1.49 42.17 32.16
N ASN A 88 -2.15 41.37 33.00
CA ASN A 88 -2.28 41.43 34.46
C ASN A 88 -3.32 40.36 34.86
N LYS A 89 -3.21 39.57 35.93
CA LYS A 89 -2.31 39.52 37.08
C LYS A 89 -2.47 38.13 37.74
N SER A 90 -1.44 37.77 38.49
CA SER A 90 -1.22 36.58 39.31
C SER A 90 -2.36 36.09 40.22
N GLU A 91 -2.48 34.77 40.36
CA GLU A 91 -2.56 34.09 41.67
C GLU A 91 -1.84 32.73 41.58
N SER A 92 -0.91 32.53 42.51
CA SER A 92 0.06 31.43 42.65
C SER A 92 -0.52 30.23 43.39
N ILE A 93 -0.07 29.00 43.10
CA ILE A 93 0.50 28.03 44.07
C ILE A 93 0.96 26.72 43.39
N GLU A 94 2.22 26.37 43.70
CA GLU A 94 2.92 25.06 43.72
C GLU A 94 3.36 24.31 42.45
N LEU A 95 4.66 24.50 42.15
CA LEU A 95 5.56 23.51 41.52
C LEU A 95 5.66 22.25 42.40
N ILE A 96 5.29 21.08 41.88
CA ILE A 96 5.93 19.80 42.24
C ILE A 96 6.04 18.91 40.98
N THR A 97 7.30 18.63 40.58
CA THR A 97 7.80 17.58 39.68
C THR A 97 7.31 17.53 38.22
N GLU A 98 8.03 18.25 37.35
CA GLU A 98 7.92 18.16 35.88
C GLU A 98 9.28 17.77 35.26
N SER A 99 9.98 16.80 35.87
CA SER A 99 11.24 16.23 35.35
C SER A 99 11.11 14.78 34.85
N MET A 100 9.92 14.17 34.98
CA MET A 100 9.63 12.80 34.50
C MET A 100 8.89 12.75 33.16
N SER A 101 8.18 13.81 32.76
CA SER A 101 7.35 13.82 31.53
C SER A 101 8.14 13.95 30.23
N LEU A 102 9.26 14.67 30.24
CA LEU A 102 10.12 14.82 29.06
C LEU A 102 10.88 13.53 28.71
N LYS A 103 11.12 12.65 29.69
CA LYS A 103 11.77 11.35 29.44
C LYS A 103 10.80 10.35 28.80
N GLU A 104 9.54 10.38 29.22
CA GLU A 104 8.47 9.53 28.66
C GLU A 104 7.99 9.99 27.27
N GLU A 105 8.05 11.28 26.95
CA GLU A 105 7.71 11.78 25.60
C GLU A 105 8.77 11.42 24.55
N VAL A 106 10.05 11.38 24.92
CA VAL A 106 11.14 10.94 24.01
C VAL A 106 11.09 9.43 23.77
N ASP A 107 10.72 8.63 24.77
CA ASP A 107 10.48 7.19 24.59
C ASP A 107 9.18 6.90 23.81
N GLY A 108 8.23 7.85 23.78
CA GLY A 108 6.96 7.73 23.07
C GLY A 108 7.04 7.78 21.54
N LEU A 109 8.14 8.33 20.99
CA LEU A 109 8.38 8.57 19.57
C LEU A 109 9.12 7.42 18.85
N ASN A 110 9.68 6.44 19.57
CA ASN A 110 10.60 5.44 19.01
C ASN A 110 10.14 3.96 19.21
N LYS A 111 8.87 3.67 18.91
CA LYS A 111 8.27 2.32 19.03
C LYS A 111 8.76 1.28 18.00
N ASN A 112 9.69 1.66 17.12
CA ASN A 112 10.20 0.81 16.05
C ASN A 112 11.58 0.21 16.36
N LEU A 113 12.14 0.47 17.55
CA LEU A 113 13.45 0.02 17.99
C LEU A 113 13.33 -1.00 19.14
N TYR A 114 14.23 -1.97 19.21
CA TYR A 114 14.33 -2.91 20.34
C TYR A 114 14.61 -2.20 21.66
N GLU A 115 14.38 -2.86 22.79
CA GLU A 115 14.65 -2.30 24.11
C GLU A 115 16.13 -1.97 24.32
N HIS A 116 16.40 -1.06 25.25
CA HIS A 116 17.76 -0.75 25.64
C HIS A 116 18.40 -1.96 26.32
N ILE A 117 19.61 -2.32 25.86
CA ILE A 117 20.44 -3.37 26.43
C ILE A 117 21.83 -2.81 26.76
N GLU A 118 22.44 -3.36 27.81
CA GLU A 118 23.82 -3.07 28.19
C GLU A 118 24.78 -4.11 27.58
N PRO A 119 26.04 -3.72 27.30
CA PRO A 119 27.02 -4.66 26.80
C PRO A 119 27.41 -5.65 27.91
N TYR A 120 27.47 -6.94 27.57
CA TYR A 120 27.95 -7.96 28.50
C TYR A 120 29.48 -8.07 28.51
N ALA A 121 30.16 -7.54 27.48
CA ALA A 121 31.62 -7.45 27.43
C ALA A 121 32.06 -6.17 26.72
N THR A 122 33.11 -5.54 27.22
CA THR A 122 33.75 -4.37 26.59
C THR A 122 35.26 -4.49 26.73
N GLY A 123 36.01 -3.84 25.85
CA GLY A 123 37.46 -3.90 25.89
C GLY A 123 38.14 -2.88 24.99
N PHE A 124 39.47 -2.90 25.07
CA PHE A 124 40.36 -2.11 24.21
C PHE A 124 41.30 -3.06 23.47
N LEU A 125 41.44 -2.87 22.16
CA LEU A 125 42.28 -3.70 21.30
C LEU A 125 43.36 -2.84 20.67
N LYS A 126 44.64 -3.12 20.99
CA LYS A 126 45.78 -2.48 20.34
C LYS A 126 45.88 -2.98 18.90
N VAL A 127 45.57 -2.11 17.93
CA VAL A 127 45.53 -2.46 16.50
C VAL A 127 46.82 -2.12 15.77
N SER A 128 47.53 -1.08 16.19
CA SER A 128 48.89 -0.75 15.74
C SER A 128 49.75 -0.25 16.90
N ASP A 129 50.98 0.19 16.64
CA ASP A 129 51.82 0.79 17.69
C ASP A 129 51.29 2.14 18.19
N VAL A 130 50.50 2.83 17.36
CA VAL A 130 49.86 4.10 17.71
C VAL A 130 48.45 3.88 18.26
N HIS A 131 47.65 3.03 17.63
CA HIS A 131 46.20 2.98 17.85
C HIS A 131 45.72 1.86 18.74
N THR A 132 44.79 2.20 19.63
CA THR A 132 44.01 1.26 20.43
C THR A 132 42.52 1.58 20.27
N ILE A 133 41.75 0.63 19.75
CA ILE A 133 40.32 0.81 19.51
C ILE A 133 39.48 0.28 20.67
N TYR A 134 38.39 0.96 20.99
CA TYR A 134 37.36 0.48 21.91
C TYR A 134 36.39 -0.46 21.19
N TRP A 135 35.98 -1.54 21.84
CA TRP A 135 34.93 -2.45 21.36
C TRP A 135 33.99 -2.88 22.48
N GLU A 136 32.79 -3.29 22.11
CA GLU A 136 31.80 -3.89 22.99
C GLU A 136 30.98 -4.99 22.31
N GLN A 137 30.47 -5.90 23.13
CA GLN A 137 29.57 -6.97 22.73
C GLN A 137 28.27 -6.90 23.55
N SER A 138 27.14 -6.98 22.86
CA SER A 138 25.79 -6.91 23.42
C SER A 138 24.88 -7.96 22.77
N GLY A 139 23.67 -8.14 23.31
CA GLY A 139 22.71 -9.13 22.80
C GLY A 139 23.09 -10.55 23.20
N ASN A 140 22.82 -11.52 22.33
CA ASN A 140 23.02 -12.94 22.60
C ASN A 140 24.48 -13.33 22.34
N PRO A 141 25.25 -13.79 23.36
CA PRO A 141 26.65 -14.18 23.18
C PRO A 141 26.85 -15.37 22.21
N SER A 142 25.83 -16.19 22.01
CA SER A 142 25.80 -17.31 21.05
C SER A 142 25.01 -16.98 19.78
N GLY A 143 24.61 -15.72 19.61
CA GLY A 143 23.81 -15.26 18.49
C GLY A 143 24.59 -15.10 17.19
N HIS A 144 23.86 -14.80 16.12
CA HIS A 144 24.46 -14.46 14.82
C HIS A 144 25.27 -13.17 14.97
N PRO A 145 26.57 -13.17 14.65
CA PRO A 145 27.41 -11.98 14.83
C PRO A 145 27.06 -10.89 13.81
N VAL A 146 26.91 -9.66 14.29
CA VAL A 146 26.73 -8.46 13.46
C VAL A 146 27.69 -7.37 13.92
N VAL A 147 28.42 -6.78 12.98
CA VAL A 147 29.31 -5.63 13.23
C VAL A 147 28.63 -4.34 12.77
N PHE A 148 28.60 -3.34 13.65
CA PHE A 148 28.09 -2.01 13.35
C PHE A 148 29.24 -1.05 13.07
N LEU A 149 29.19 -0.40 11.91
CA LEU A 149 30.16 0.60 11.46
C LEU A 149 29.51 1.99 11.56
N HIS A 150 29.99 2.80 12.50
CA HIS A 150 29.41 4.13 12.75
C HIS A 150 29.68 5.12 11.62
N GLY A 151 28.73 6.04 11.40
CA GLY A 151 28.85 7.18 10.49
C GLY A 151 29.69 8.31 11.10
N GLY A 152 30.12 9.25 10.25
CA GLY A 152 31.23 10.18 10.53
C GLY A 152 32.48 9.40 10.90
N PRO A 153 33.56 9.37 10.10
CA PRO A 153 34.74 8.57 10.47
C PRO A 153 35.29 8.95 11.87
N GLY A 154 34.98 10.14 12.38
CA GLY A 154 35.26 10.58 13.76
C GLY A 154 34.10 10.54 14.77
N GLY A 155 32.93 9.97 14.47
CA GLY A 155 31.73 10.09 15.29
C GLY A 155 31.67 9.21 16.54
N GLY A 156 31.94 7.91 16.38
CA GLY A 156 31.83 6.91 17.45
C GLY A 156 30.42 6.32 17.61
N THR A 157 30.33 5.31 18.46
CA THR A 157 29.13 4.54 18.76
C THR A 157 28.32 5.16 19.90
N SER A 158 27.03 4.83 19.97
CA SER A 158 26.13 5.22 21.06
C SER A 158 25.24 4.04 21.49
N PRO A 159 24.76 4.00 22.75
CA PRO A 159 23.91 2.91 23.24
C PRO A 159 22.66 2.64 22.40
N SER A 160 22.11 3.67 21.76
CA SER A 160 20.97 3.55 20.85
C SER A 160 21.25 2.68 19.62
N ASN A 161 22.50 2.52 19.19
CA ASN A 161 22.85 1.73 18.01
C ASN A 161 22.57 0.23 18.18
N ARG A 162 22.53 -0.28 19.43
CA ARG A 162 22.20 -1.69 19.71
C ARG A 162 20.74 -2.00 19.40
N ARG A 163 19.87 -0.98 19.43
CA ARG A 163 18.42 -1.13 19.35
C ARG A 163 17.90 -1.43 17.93
N PHE A 164 18.77 -1.48 16.92
CA PHE A 164 18.41 -1.92 15.57
C PHE A 164 18.37 -3.45 15.42
N PHE A 165 18.87 -4.19 16.40
CA PHE A 165 19.07 -5.63 16.33
C PHE A 165 18.26 -6.34 17.42
N ASP A 166 17.65 -7.46 17.07
CA ASP A 166 17.03 -8.35 18.06
C ASP A 166 18.09 -8.87 19.04
N PRO A 167 18.04 -8.50 20.33
CA PRO A 167 19.03 -8.91 21.32
C PRO A 167 19.04 -10.42 21.54
N GLU A 168 17.95 -11.13 21.26
CA GLU A 168 17.86 -12.59 21.46
C GLU A 168 18.51 -13.37 20.32
N PHE A 169 18.64 -12.76 19.13
CA PHE A 169 19.21 -13.42 17.96
C PHE A 169 20.64 -12.98 17.65
N TYR A 170 20.93 -11.68 17.78
CA TYR A 170 22.21 -11.13 17.34
C TYR A 170 23.23 -11.08 18.48
N ARG A 171 24.46 -11.49 18.17
CA ARG A 171 25.66 -11.08 18.90
C ARG A 171 26.11 -9.76 18.29
N ILE A 172 25.86 -8.65 18.98
CA ILE A 172 26.04 -7.29 18.46
C ILE A 172 27.43 -6.78 18.82
N ILE A 173 28.25 -6.46 17.81
CA ILE A 173 29.60 -5.92 17.96
C ILE A 173 29.56 -4.44 17.56
N LEU A 174 29.76 -3.55 18.54
CA LEU A 174 30.03 -2.14 18.28
C LEU A 174 31.51 -1.86 18.58
N PHE A 175 32.15 -1.01 17.79
CA PHE A 175 33.49 -0.51 18.07
C PHE A 175 33.65 0.92 17.56
N ASP A 176 34.54 1.66 18.20
CA ASP A 176 34.87 3.02 17.79
C ASP A 176 36.11 2.99 16.88
N GLN A 177 36.03 3.62 15.71
CA GLN A 177 37.12 3.68 14.73
C GLN A 177 38.32 4.48 15.27
N ARG A 178 39.48 4.39 14.61
CA ARG A 178 40.72 5.07 15.02
C ARG A 178 40.48 6.56 15.32
N GLY A 179 40.84 6.99 16.53
CA GLY A 179 40.69 8.37 17.01
C GLY A 179 39.25 8.87 17.23
N ALA A 180 38.24 8.03 17.04
CA ALA A 180 36.84 8.35 17.26
C ALA A 180 36.34 7.80 18.61
N GLY A 181 35.28 8.40 19.15
CA GLY A 181 34.60 7.92 20.36
C GLY A 181 35.58 7.70 21.53
N LYS A 182 35.63 6.47 22.04
CA LYS A 182 36.52 6.05 23.13
C LYS A 182 37.89 5.56 22.65
N SER A 183 38.12 5.44 21.35
CA SER A 183 39.39 4.96 20.80
C SER A 183 40.50 6.01 20.94
N THR A 184 41.73 5.54 21.12
CA THR A 184 42.89 6.41 21.39
C THR A 184 44.00 6.20 20.37
N PRO A 185 44.77 7.26 20.03
CA PRO A 185 44.67 8.63 20.55
C PRO A 185 43.51 9.42 19.92
N HIS A 186 42.84 10.25 20.71
CA HIS A 186 41.68 11.04 20.28
C HIS A 186 42.02 11.97 19.09
N ALA A 187 41.13 12.02 18.09
CA ALA A 187 41.25 12.83 16.87
C ALA A 187 42.56 12.64 16.06
N CYS A 188 43.23 11.49 16.22
CA CYS A 188 44.50 11.19 15.55
C CYS A 188 44.31 10.79 14.07
N LEU A 189 45.12 11.37 13.19
CA LEU A 189 45.11 11.14 11.74
C LEU A 189 46.23 10.22 11.25
N GLU A 190 47.24 9.97 12.08
CA GLU A 190 48.35 9.08 11.75
C GLU A 190 47.83 7.64 11.59
N GLU A 191 48.27 6.92 10.56
CA GLU A 191 47.77 5.56 10.24
C GLU A 191 46.23 5.46 10.22
N ASN A 192 45.53 6.50 9.73
CA ASN A 192 44.06 6.54 9.71
C ASN A 192 43.53 6.60 8.27
N THR A 193 43.72 5.50 7.54
CA THR A 193 43.19 5.33 6.18
C THR A 193 42.06 4.30 6.14
N THR A 194 41.26 4.29 5.06
CA THR A 194 40.20 3.27 4.87
C THR A 194 40.75 1.85 4.99
N TRP A 195 41.96 1.62 4.50
CA TRP A 195 42.62 0.31 4.54
C TRP A 195 43.10 -0.07 5.94
N ASP A 196 43.48 0.92 6.76
CA ASP A 196 43.81 0.67 8.17
C ASP A 196 42.56 0.32 8.97
N LEU A 197 41.43 0.99 8.71
CA LEU A 197 40.15 0.63 9.31
C LEU A 197 39.67 -0.77 8.90
N ILE A 198 39.86 -1.17 7.63
CA ILE A 198 39.55 -2.54 7.19
C ILE A 198 40.40 -3.58 7.93
N LYS A 199 41.71 -3.32 8.12
CA LYS A 199 42.59 -4.20 8.90
C LYS A 199 42.15 -4.27 10.36
N ASP A 200 41.69 -3.17 10.95
CA ASP A 200 41.19 -3.14 12.32
C ASP A 200 39.93 -3.98 12.49
N ILE A 201 39.02 -3.90 11.51
CA ILE A 201 37.80 -4.71 11.48
C ILE A 201 38.16 -6.21 11.47
N GLU A 202 39.10 -6.64 10.62
CA GLU A 202 39.55 -8.05 10.61
C GLU A 202 40.27 -8.44 11.91
N LYS A 203 41.13 -7.58 12.44
CA LYS A 203 41.84 -7.83 13.71
C LYS A 203 40.87 -7.96 14.89
N LEU A 204 39.78 -7.18 14.89
CA LEU A 204 38.70 -7.30 15.85
C LEU A 204 37.91 -8.61 15.66
N ARG A 205 37.59 -8.96 14.40
CA ARG A 205 36.90 -10.22 14.06
C ARG A 205 37.66 -11.43 14.59
N GLU A 206 38.97 -11.46 14.35
CA GLU A 206 39.87 -12.52 14.82
C GLU A 206 40.02 -12.53 16.34
N HIS A 207 40.19 -11.35 16.96
CA HIS A 207 40.27 -11.21 18.41
C HIS A 207 39.03 -11.77 19.13
N LEU A 208 37.84 -11.53 18.56
CA LEU A 208 36.56 -12.02 19.09
C LEU A 208 36.20 -13.43 18.65
N GLN A 209 37.07 -14.08 17.85
CA GLN A 209 36.91 -15.44 17.31
C GLN A 209 35.62 -15.60 16.49
N ILE A 210 35.29 -14.61 15.67
CA ILE A 210 34.10 -14.61 14.82
C ILE A 210 34.50 -15.09 13.42
N PRO A 211 33.98 -16.20 12.88
CA PRO A 211 34.39 -16.69 11.56
C PRO A 211 33.92 -15.77 10.42
N GLU A 212 32.66 -15.36 10.48
CA GLU A 212 31.94 -14.52 9.51
C GLU A 212 30.89 -13.71 10.28
N TRP A 213 30.46 -12.56 9.75
CA TRP A 213 29.42 -11.74 10.39
C TRP A 213 28.58 -10.96 9.40
N GLN A 214 27.44 -10.45 9.86
CA GLN A 214 26.66 -9.46 9.12
C GLN A 214 27.30 -8.07 9.30
N VAL A 215 27.24 -7.25 8.26
CA VAL A 215 27.78 -5.87 8.28
C VAL A 215 26.63 -4.87 8.23
N PHE A 216 26.62 -3.93 9.17
CA PHE A 216 25.65 -2.85 9.24
C PHE A 216 26.38 -1.51 9.27
N GLY A 217 25.97 -0.55 8.43
CA GLY A 217 26.55 0.79 8.48
C GLY A 217 25.73 1.84 7.75
N GLY A 218 25.85 3.10 8.18
CA GLY A 218 25.21 4.21 7.49
C GLY A 218 26.06 5.47 7.40
N SER A 219 25.78 6.36 6.45
CA SER A 219 26.66 7.50 6.13
C SER A 219 28.07 7.00 5.77
N TRP A 220 29.13 7.57 6.34
CA TRP A 220 30.49 6.99 6.29
C TRP A 220 30.54 5.49 6.64
N GLY A 221 29.73 5.02 7.58
CA GLY A 221 29.62 3.60 7.91
C GLY A 221 29.18 2.76 6.72
N SER A 222 28.39 3.31 5.78
CA SER A 222 28.04 2.65 4.52
C SER A 222 29.22 2.57 3.56
N THR A 223 30.06 3.61 3.49
CA THR A 223 31.33 3.62 2.75
C THR A 223 32.23 2.50 3.24
N LEU A 224 32.44 2.43 4.57
CA LEU A 224 33.31 1.44 5.19
C LEU A 224 32.72 0.02 5.07
N SER A 225 31.40 -0.13 5.17
CA SER A 225 30.70 -1.41 4.96
C SER A 225 30.93 -1.96 3.56
N LEU A 226 30.80 -1.12 2.53
CA LEU A 226 31.04 -1.50 1.14
C LEU A 226 32.51 -1.86 0.94
N ALA A 227 33.45 -1.03 1.41
CA ALA A 227 34.87 -1.27 1.24
C ALA A 227 35.34 -2.56 1.94
N TYR A 228 34.87 -2.80 3.17
CA TYR A 228 35.14 -4.04 3.91
C TYR A 228 34.56 -5.26 3.19
N SER A 229 33.29 -5.21 2.81
CA SER A 229 32.62 -6.34 2.15
C SER A 229 33.25 -6.66 0.77
N GLN A 230 33.72 -5.65 0.04
CA GLN A 230 34.43 -5.84 -1.23
C GLN A 230 35.84 -6.42 -1.06
N SER A 231 36.45 -6.21 0.11
CA SER A 231 37.79 -6.73 0.42
C SER A 231 37.73 -8.14 1.03
N HIS A 232 36.65 -8.45 1.75
CA HIS A 232 36.45 -9.70 2.48
C HIS A 232 35.03 -10.29 2.22
N PRO A 233 34.64 -10.55 0.96
CA PRO A 233 33.27 -11.00 0.65
C PRO A 233 32.92 -12.31 1.36
N ASP A 234 33.88 -13.24 1.48
CA ASP A 234 33.71 -14.54 2.15
C ASP A 234 33.59 -14.44 3.69
N LYS A 235 33.66 -13.23 4.26
CA LYS A 235 33.49 -12.97 5.70
C LYS A 235 32.16 -12.29 6.03
N VAL A 236 31.33 -12.05 5.01
CA VAL A 236 30.11 -11.26 5.14
C VAL A 236 28.89 -12.10 4.82
N THR A 237 28.05 -12.30 5.85
CA THR A 237 26.82 -13.11 5.76
C THR A 237 25.60 -12.32 5.27
N GLY A 238 25.66 -10.99 5.35
CA GLY A 238 24.60 -10.07 4.94
C GLY A 238 24.99 -8.61 5.17
N ILE A 239 24.32 -7.69 4.48
CA ILE A 239 24.67 -6.26 4.49
C ILE A 239 23.41 -5.40 4.71
N VAL A 240 23.46 -4.45 5.65
CA VAL A 240 22.42 -3.42 5.83
C VAL A 240 23.06 -2.04 5.76
N LEU A 241 22.62 -1.22 4.80
CA LEU A 241 23.16 0.10 4.52
C LEU A 241 22.10 1.18 4.72
N ARG A 242 22.49 2.34 5.25
CA ARG A 242 21.64 3.54 5.35
C ARG A 242 22.33 4.81 4.91
N GLY A 243 21.62 5.71 4.22
CA GLY A 243 22.18 7.04 3.91
C GLY A 243 23.48 6.89 3.11
N ILE A 244 23.34 6.45 1.86
CA ILE A 244 24.46 5.95 1.06
C ILE A 244 25.44 7.07 0.74
N PHE A 245 26.67 6.91 1.23
CA PHE A 245 27.79 7.78 0.94
C PHE A 245 28.88 7.02 0.20
N LEU A 246 29.14 7.38 -1.05
CA LEU A 246 30.13 6.71 -1.89
C LEU A 246 31.45 7.48 -1.97
N LEU A 247 31.55 8.59 -1.23
CA LEU A 247 32.72 9.46 -1.15
C LEU A 247 33.16 10.10 -2.46
N ARG A 248 32.28 10.17 -3.46
CA ARG A 248 32.59 10.79 -4.76
C ARG A 248 32.69 12.30 -4.62
N LYS A 249 33.52 12.91 -5.47
CA LYS A 249 33.68 14.37 -5.54
C LYS A 249 32.33 15.09 -5.62
N LYS A 250 31.38 14.57 -6.41
CA LYS A 250 30.05 15.20 -6.56
C LYS A 250 29.21 15.23 -5.28
N GLU A 251 29.42 14.29 -4.36
CA GLU A 251 28.73 14.26 -3.07
C GLU A 251 29.35 15.27 -2.11
N ILE A 252 30.68 15.33 -2.11
CA ILE A 252 31.45 16.32 -1.33
C ILE A 252 31.14 17.74 -1.84
N ASP A 253 31.14 17.97 -3.15
CA ASP A 253 30.81 19.26 -3.76
C ASP A 253 29.36 19.67 -3.45
N TRP A 254 28.43 18.71 -3.51
CA TRP A 254 27.03 18.95 -3.16
C TRP A 254 26.91 19.47 -1.73
N PHE A 255 27.56 18.82 -0.76
CA PHE A 255 27.30 19.11 0.65
C PHE A 255 28.22 20.19 1.24
N TYR A 256 29.51 20.20 0.89
CA TYR A 256 30.52 21.08 1.47
C TYR A 256 30.99 22.21 0.54
N GLU A 257 30.57 22.26 -0.72
CA GLU A 257 30.95 23.35 -1.65
C GLU A 257 29.72 24.16 -2.12
N GLY A 258 28.62 24.10 -1.37
CA GLY A 258 27.48 25.02 -1.49
C GLY A 258 26.26 24.51 -2.26
N GLY A 259 26.22 23.25 -2.68
CA GLY A 259 25.01 22.67 -3.32
C GLY A 259 23.80 22.62 -2.37
N ALA A 260 23.99 22.04 -1.19
CA ALA A 260 22.96 21.95 -0.14
C ALA A 260 22.58 23.31 0.48
N ALA A 261 23.41 24.34 0.30
CA ALA A 261 23.10 25.71 0.70
C ALA A 261 21.89 26.30 -0.03
N ALA A 262 21.51 25.73 -1.20
CA ALA A 262 20.27 26.09 -1.87
C ALA A 262 19.01 25.68 -1.09
N ILE A 263 19.15 24.74 -0.14
CA ILE A 263 18.07 24.25 0.73
C ILE A 263 18.18 24.90 2.11
N PHE A 264 19.39 25.01 2.66
CA PHE A 264 19.66 25.53 4.00
C PHE A 264 20.63 26.73 3.99
N PRO A 265 20.23 27.88 3.42
CA PRO A 265 21.12 29.04 3.33
C PRO A 265 21.47 29.61 4.71
N ASP A 266 20.53 29.56 5.65
CA ASP A 266 20.69 30.02 7.04
C ASP A 266 21.69 29.18 7.84
N ALA A 267 21.67 27.84 7.68
CA ALA A 267 22.67 26.97 8.31
C ALA A 267 24.03 27.06 7.61
N TRP A 268 24.05 27.40 6.31
CA TRP A 268 25.28 27.52 5.52
C TRP A 268 26.10 28.77 5.87
N GLU A 269 25.45 29.90 6.19
CA GLU A 269 26.13 31.16 6.45
C GLU A 269 27.22 31.07 7.53
N PRO A 270 26.97 30.49 8.74
CA PRO A 270 28.01 30.34 9.76
C PRO A 270 29.18 29.44 9.33
N PHE A 271 28.91 28.39 8.55
CA PHE A 271 29.95 27.51 7.99
C PHE A 271 30.81 28.27 6.96
N ARG A 272 30.15 28.96 6.03
CA ARG A 272 30.82 29.77 5.00
C ARG A 272 31.64 30.90 5.61
N ASP A 273 31.08 31.62 6.58
CA ASP A 273 31.62 32.89 7.05
C ASP A 273 32.79 32.75 8.01
N LEU A 274 33.01 31.57 8.58
CA LEU A 274 34.25 31.23 9.27
C LEU A 274 35.47 31.27 8.31
N ILE A 275 35.25 31.00 7.03
CA ILE A 275 36.30 31.01 6.01
C ILE A 275 36.41 32.42 5.40
N PRO A 276 37.61 33.04 5.40
CA PRO A 276 37.87 34.32 4.73
C PRO A 276 37.52 34.26 3.25
N GLU A 277 36.98 35.34 2.69
CA GLU A 277 36.49 35.39 1.30
C GLU A 277 37.50 34.90 0.26
N ASN A 278 38.80 35.19 0.46
CA ASN A 278 39.88 34.78 -0.44
C ASN A 278 40.29 33.30 -0.32
N GLU A 279 39.72 32.53 0.61
CA GLU A 279 39.94 31.09 0.80
C GLU A 279 38.66 30.26 0.51
N ARG A 280 37.60 30.88 -0.03
CA ARG A 280 36.30 30.23 -0.32
C ARG A 280 36.23 29.51 -1.67
N ASP A 281 37.38 29.24 -2.30
CA ASP A 281 37.47 28.49 -3.55
C ASP A 281 37.34 26.97 -3.35
N CYS A 282 37.66 26.47 -2.16
CA CYS A 282 37.42 25.10 -1.73
C CYS A 282 37.32 25.02 -0.20
N PHE A 283 36.10 24.94 0.31
CA PHE A 283 35.84 24.91 1.76
C PHE A 283 36.48 23.69 2.41
N VAL A 284 36.46 22.52 1.78
CA VAL A 284 37.10 21.32 2.34
C VAL A 284 38.58 21.55 2.64
N LYS A 285 39.32 22.21 1.73
CA LYS A 285 40.74 22.55 1.95
C LYS A 285 40.92 23.66 2.99
N ALA A 286 40.06 24.68 2.97
CA ALA A 286 40.13 25.78 3.92
C ALA A 286 39.88 25.31 5.36
N TYR A 287 38.95 24.38 5.54
CA TYR A 287 38.72 23.71 6.82
C TYR A 287 39.86 22.75 7.18
N HIS A 288 40.44 22.01 6.23
CA HIS A 288 41.60 21.15 6.50
C HIS A 288 42.77 21.91 7.14
N LYS A 289 43.06 23.12 6.63
CA LYS A 289 44.08 24.02 7.18
C LYS A 289 43.81 24.38 8.65
N ARG A 290 42.55 24.66 9.00
CA ARG A 290 42.15 25.08 10.36
C ARG A 290 42.07 23.92 11.33
N LEU A 291 41.50 22.79 10.91
CA LEU A 291 41.37 21.56 11.68
C LEU A 291 42.73 20.91 12.02
N ASN A 292 43.80 21.30 11.31
CA ASN A 292 45.18 20.87 11.56
C ASN A 292 46.12 22.03 11.94
N SER A 293 45.57 23.15 12.42
CA SER A 293 46.36 24.28 12.95
C SER A 293 47.13 23.88 14.21
N ASP A 294 48.29 24.48 14.49
CA ASP A 294 48.96 24.32 15.78
C ASP A 294 48.20 24.99 16.95
N ASP A 295 47.24 25.88 16.64
CA ASP A 295 46.36 26.52 17.61
C ASP A 295 45.06 25.72 17.82
N LEU A 296 44.87 25.21 19.04
CA LEU A 296 43.69 24.44 19.43
C LEU A 296 42.39 25.23 19.34
N ASN A 297 42.40 26.55 19.61
CA ASN A 297 41.18 27.35 19.51
C ASN A 297 40.69 27.43 18.06
N THR A 298 41.60 27.63 17.12
CA THR A 298 41.32 27.56 15.68
C THR A 298 40.76 26.19 15.28
N GLN A 299 41.31 25.10 15.83
CA GLN A 299 40.79 23.76 15.57
C GLN A 299 39.35 23.62 16.06
N TYR A 300 39.06 23.99 17.32
CA TYR A 300 37.72 23.86 17.90
C TYR A 300 36.69 24.74 17.20
N GLU A 301 37.03 25.98 16.85
CA GLU A 301 36.13 26.86 16.13
C GLU A 301 35.73 26.29 14.76
N ALA A 302 36.71 25.78 14.00
CA ALA A 302 36.47 25.10 12.74
C ALA A 302 35.67 23.80 12.92
N ALA A 303 36.00 23.02 13.94
CA ALA A 303 35.33 21.77 14.25
C ALA A 303 33.85 21.96 14.60
N ARG A 304 33.52 22.94 15.43
CA ARG A 304 32.13 23.27 15.77
C ARG A 304 31.36 23.74 14.54
N ALA A 305 31.92 24.62 13.73
CA ALA A 305 31.24 25.13 12.53
C ALA A 305 30.95 24.00 11.53
N TRP A 306 31.93 23.14 11.28
CA TRP A 306 31.77 21.96 10.43
C TRP A 306 30.71 21.00 10.96
N THR A 307 30.80 20.63 12.24
CA THR A 307 29.88 19.67 12.86
C THR A 307 28.45 20.21 12.91
N LYS A 308 28.26 21.50 13.26
CA LYS A 308 26.93 22.12 13.28
C LYS A 308 26.28 22.16 11.90
N TRP A 309 27.03 22.42 10.83
CA TRP A 309 26.51 22.37 9.47
C TRP A 309 25.84 21.02 9.16
N GLU A 310 26.50 19.92 9.52
CA GLU A 310 25.94 18.60 9.31
C GLU A 310 24.77 18.29 10.25
N MET A 311 24.87 18.64 11.54
CA MET A 311 23.80 18.38 12.51
C MET A 311 22.50 19.14 12.16
N MET A 312 22.60 20.35 11.59
CA MET A 312 21.46 21.17 11.14
C MET A 312 20.71 20.54 9.95
N THR A 313 21.39 19.72 9.15
CA THR A 313 20.87 19.17 7.88
C THR A 313 20.61 17.66 7.95
N ALA A 314 20.86 17.04 9.11
CA ALA A 314 20.74 15.60 9.32
C ALA A 314 19.30 15.06 9.44
N HIS A 315 18.30 15.90 9.66
CA HIS A 315 16.89 15.49 9.81
C HIS A 315 16.00 16.21 8.80
N LEU A 316 14.86 15.63 8.44
CA LEU A 316 13.88 16.32 7.60
C LEU A 316 13.37 17.61 8.25
N LEU A 317 13.10 17.53 9.56
CA LEU A 317 12.79 18.67 10.40
C LEU A 317 13.94 18.86 11.40
N PRO A 318 14.44 20.09 11.62
CA PRO A 318 15.55 20.33 12.54
C PRO A 318 15.33 19.71 13.92
N ASN A 319 16.38 19.10 14.46
CA ASN A 319 16.38 18.45 15.77
C ASN A 319 17.38 19.15 16.70
N GLU A 320 16.87 19.91 17.66
CA GLU A 320 17.67 20.73 18.58
C GLU A 320 18.71 19.94 19.38
N ASP A 321 18.38 18.70 19.79
CA ASP A 321 19.31 17.87 20.57
C ASP A 321 20.51 17.41 19.73
N THR A 322 20.27 17.11 18.45
CA THR A 322 21.32 16.78 17.49
C THR A 322 22.21 17.99 17.22
N ILE A 323 21.62 19.19 17.07
CA ILE A 323 22.36 20.44 16.84
C ILE A 323 23.27 20.77 18.02
N LYS A 324 22.77 20.65 19.25
CA LYS A 324 23.55 20.87 20.49
C LYS A 324 24.76 19.95 20.62
N ARG A 325 24.74 18.76 20.00
CA ARG A 325 25.90 17.87 20.00
C ARG A 325 27.12 18.51 19.34
N GLY A 326 26.90 19.39 18.35
CA GLY A 326 27.96 20.16 17.69
C GLY A 326 28.57 21.29 18.54
N ASP A 327 28.08 21.51 19.77
CA ASP A 327 28.71 22.40 20.75
C ASP A 327 29.79 21.70 21.59
N ASN A 328 29.86 20.37 21.56
CA ASN A 328 30.87 19.62 22.29
C ASN A 328 32.20 19.61 21.52
N ASP A 329 33.23 20.24 22.09
CA ASP A 329 34.52 20.43 21.46
C ASP A 329 35.27 19.13 21.16
N ASP A 330 35.29 18.17 22.10
CA ASP A 330 35.95 16.88 21.91
C ASP A 330 35.29 16.08 20.79
N PHE A 331 33.95 15.97 20.81
CA PHE A 331 33.20 15.28 19.77
C PHE A 331 33.38 15.98 18.41
N SER A 332 33.20 17.29 18.37
CA SER A 332 33.28 18.06 17.13
C SER A 332 34.68 17.99 16.52
N LEU A 333 35.73 18.01 17.34
CA LEU A 333 37.10 17.93 16.87
C LEU A 333 37.38 16.58 16.22
N ALA A 334 37.09 15.47 16.89
CA ALA A 334 37.25 14.14 16.29
C ALA A 334 36.41 13.98 15.03
N PHE A 335 35.12 14.35 15.10
CA PHE A 335 34.17 14.26 13.98
C PHE A 335 34.67 15.02 12.75
N ALA A 336 34.86 16.34 12.87
CA ALA A 336 35.23 17.19 11.74
C ALA A 336 36.65 16.92 11.22
N ARG A 337 37.63 16.74 12.12
CA ARG A 337 39.04 16.58 11.72
C ARG A 337 39.28 15.28 10.98
N ILE A 338 38.73 14.17 11.48
CA ILE A 338 38.89 12.87 10.84
C ILE A 338 38.07 12.86 9.54
N GLU A 339 36.84 13.36 9.54
CA GLU A 339 36.03 13.42 8.32
C GLU A 339 36.69 14.21 7.20
N ASN A 340 37.16 15.41 7.51
CA ASN A 340 37.87 16.24 6.57
C ASN A 340 39.16 15.54 6.05
N HIS A 341 39.86 14.78 6.89
CA HIS A 341 41.03 13.99 6.50
C HIS A 341 40.70 12.96 5.43
N TYR A 342 39.58 12.24 5.53
CA TYR A 342 39.14 11.33 4.49
C TYR A 342 38.76 12.08 3.20
N PHE A 343 38.15 13.25 3.30
CA PHE A 343 37.68 13.99 2.13
C PHE A 343 38.83 14.58 1.30
N VAL A 344 39.83 15.18 1.95
CA VAL A 344 41.01 15.70 1.23
C VAL A 344 41.82 14.60 0.57
N ASN A 345 41.79 13.38 1.12
CA ASN A 345 42.49 12.21 0.60
C ASN A 345 41.61 11.32 -0.29
N LYS A 346 40.40 11.77 -0.68
CA LYS A 346 39.46 11.03 -1.54
C LYS A 346 39.17 9.62 -1.03
N GLY A 347 39.08 9.46 0.29
CA GLY A 347 38.81 8.18 0.94
C GLY A 347 39.94 7.16 0.82
N PHE A 348 41.12 7.56 0.35
CA PHE A 348 42.23 6.66 0.03
C PHE A 348 41.87 5.60 -1.02
N PHE A 349 40.85 5.86 -1.84
CA PHE A 349 40.46 5.00 -2.95
C PHE A 349 41.25 5.36 -4.22
N SER A 350 41.48 4.36 -5.07
CA SER A 350 42.23 4.54 -6.32
C SER A 350 41.44 5.31 -7.40
N SER A 351 40.12 5.38 -7.28
CA SER A 351 39.23 6.10 -8.20
C SER A 351 38.04 6.69 -7.45
N ASP A 352 37.41 7.72 -8.04
CA ASP A 352 36.20 8.35 -7.49
C ASP A 352 35.04 7.35 -7.43
N SER A 353 34.89 6.51 -8.45
CA SER A 353 33.84 5.49 -8.56
C SER A 353 34.18 4.15 -7.89
N TYR A 354 35.29 4.05 -7.12
CA TYR A 354 35.85 2.79 -6.63
C TYR A 354 34.79 1.83 -6.04
N LEU A 355 33.92 2.33 -5.15
CA LEU A 355 32.90 1.49 -4.50
C LEU A 355 31.82 0.99 -5.47
N LEU A 356 31.47 1.76 -6.51
CA LEU A 356 30.53 1.31 -7.54
C LEU A 356 31.19 0.31 -8.50
N ASP A 357 32.44 0.56 -8.87
CA ASP A 357 33.18 -0.27 -9.82
C ASP A 357 33.45 -1.69 -9.27
N ASN A 358 33.42 -1.86 -7.94
CA ASN A 358 33.70 -3.12 -7.26
C ASN A 358 32.46 -3.87 -6.77
N ILE A 359 31.24 -3.44 -7.13
CA ILE A 359 29.99 -4.07 -6.66
C ILE A 359 29.88 -5.54 -7.04
N GLU A 360 30.38 -5.95 -8.21
CA GLU A 360 30.37 -7.35 -8.67
C GLU A 360 30.92 -8.33 -7.62
N LYS A 361 31.91 -7.90 -6.82
CA LYS A 361 32.53 -8.73 -5.77
C LYS A 361 31.56 -9.13 -4.67
N ILE A 362 30.49 -8.36 -4.46
CA ILE A 362 29.55 -8.52 -3.35
C ILE A 362 28.10 -8.72 -3.80
N LYS A 363 27.83 -8.77 -5.12
CA LYS A 363 26.47 -8.89 -5.64
C LYS A 363 25.68 -10.08 -5.12
N HIS A 364 26.37 -11.16 -4.80
CA HIS A 364 25.81 -12.41 -4.30
C HIS A 364 25.39 -12.34 -2.82
N ILE A 365 25.79 -11.30 -2.08
CA ILE A 365 25.49 -11.14 -0.67
C ILE A 365 24.12 -10.48 -0.51
N ASN A 366 23.27 -11.04 0.36
CA ASN A 366 21.98 -10.45 0.68
C ASN A 366 22.16 -9.06 1.28
N ALA A 367 21.61 -8.04 0.63
CA ALA A 367 21.79 -6.65 1.03
C ALA A 367 20.49 -5.86 1.04
N VAL A 368 20.34 -4.98 2.02
CA VAL A 368 19.23 -4.01 2.10
C VAL A 368 19.80 -2.60 2.19
N ILE A 369 19.33 -1.71 1.32
CA ILE A 369 19.68 -0.29 1.26
C ILE A 369 18.46 0.54 1.69
N VAL A 370 18.60 1.30 2.77
CA VAL A 370 17.58 2.22 3.28
C VAL A 370 18.02 3.66 3.06
N GLN A 371 17.20 4.47 2.39
CA GLN A 371 17.53 5.85 2.06
C GLN A 371 16.39 6.81 2.38
N GLY A 372 16.67 7.89 3.12
CA GLY A 372 15.74 9.00 3.26
C GLY A 372 15.63 9.78 1.95
N ARG A 373 14.40 10.10 1.53
CA ARG A 373 14.14 10.84 0.29
C ARG A 373 14.79 12.23 0.30
N TYR A 374 14.86 12.86 1.47
CA TYR A 374 15.35 14.23 1.67
C TYR A 374 16.69 14.26 2.42
N ASP A 375 17.42 13.15 2.44
CA ASP A 375 18.77 13.09 2.98
C ASP A 375 19.69 14.05 2.23
N CYS A 376 20.06 15.15 2.87
CA CYS A 376 20.90 16.19 2.29
C CYS A 376 22.39 15.91 2.49
N CYS A 377 22.77 15.23 3.59
CA CYS A 377 24.15 14.84 3.88
C CYS A 377 24.63 13.77 2.90
N CYS A 378 23.80 12.74 2.69
CA CYS A 378 24.05 11.64 1.76
C CYS A 378 22.97 11.68 0.67
N PRO A 379 23.17 12.45 -0.42
CA PRO A 379 22.11 12.78 -1.35
C PRO A 379 21.54 11.54 -2.03
N MET A 380 20.22 11.50 -2.18
CA MET A 380 19.45 10.40 -2.80
C MET A 380 20.04 9.88 -4.13
N MET A 381 20.74 10.74 -4.89
CA MET A 381 21.43 10.34 -6.12
C MET A 381 22.47 9.22 -5.91
N SER A 382 23.12 9.16 -4.75
CA SER A 382 24.13 8.16 -4.44
C SER A 382 23.53 6.80 -4.20
N ALA A 383 22.47 6.74 -3.39
CA ALA A 383 21.71 5.52 -3.19
C ALA A 383 21.08 5.02 -4.51
N TRP A 384 20.60 5.94 -5.35
CA TRP A 384 20.07 5.59 -6.66
C TRP A 384 21.14 5.02 -7.61
N ASP A 385 22.34 5.60 -7.62
CA ASP A 385 23.46 5.08 -8.40
C ASP A 385 23.91 3.70 -7.92
N LEU A 386 23.98 3.49 -6.59
CA LEU A 386 24.29 2.19 -6.01
C LEU A 386 23.24 1.15 -6.35
N HIS A 387 21.95 1.46 -6.21
CA HIS A 387 20.85 0.56 -6.56
C HIS A 387 20.89 0.15 -8.04
N LYS A 388 21.23 1.07 -8.96
CA LYS A 388 21.40 0.72 -10.38
C LYS A 388 22.58 -0.22 -10.62
N ALA A 389 23.68 -0.04 -9.87
CA ALA A 389 24.86 -0.91 -9.97
C ALA A 389 24.63 -2.27 -9.28
N TRP A 390 23.76 -2.32 -8.28
CA TRP A 390 23.44 -3.49 -7.45
C TRP A 390 21.92 -3.77 -7.41
N PRO A 391 21.31 -4.19 -8.54
CA PRO A 391 19.87 -4.42 -8.62
C PRO A 391 19.37 -5.58 -7.74
N GLU A 392 20.25 -6.47 -7.32
CA GLU A 392 19.96 -7.59 -6.41
C GLU A 392 19.74 -7.12 -4.95
N ALA A 393 20.26 -5.96 -4.57
CA ALA A 393 20.03 -5.39 -3.24
C ALA A 393 18.60 -4.85 -3.12
N ASP A 394 17.93 -5.13 -2.00
CA ASP A 394 16.63 -4.53 -1.71
C ASP A 394 16.79 -3.04 -1.48
N PHE A 395 16.07 -2.24 -2.26
CA PHE A 395 16.15 -0.78 -2.14
C PHE A 395 14.87 -0.20 -1.54
N LYS A 396 15.01 0.46 -0.38
CA LYS A 396 13.94 1.08 0.40
C LYS A 396 14.15 2.58 0.46
N VAL A 397 13.17 3.34 -0.04
CA VAL A 397 13.19 4.80 0.06
C VAL A 397 12.11 5.25 1.03
N VAL A 398 12.53 5.91 2.11
CA VAL A 398 11.63 6.46 3.12
C VAL A 398 11.17 7.86 2.64
N PRO A 399 9.89 8.05 2.32
CA PRO A 399 9.42 9.24 1.62
C PRO A 399 9.48 10.51 2.45
N ASP A 400 9.49 10.40 3.78
CA ASP A 400 9.38 11.47 4.77
C ASP A 400 10.53 11.47 5.79
N ALA A 401 11.75 11.15 5.34
CA ALA A 401 12.95 11.18 6.18
C ALA A 401 14.13 11.90 5.51
N GLY A 402 14.96 12.51 6.35
CA GLY A 402 16.28 13.05 6.06
C GLY A 402 17.39 12.00 6.26
N HIS A 403 18.51 12.41 6.86
CA HIS A 403 19.71 11.59 6.99
C HIS A 403 19.67 10.61 8.18
N SER A 404 19.04 11.00 9.29
CA SER A 404 19.15 10.33 10.59
C SER A 404 18.58 8.91 10.61
N ALA A 405 19.30 7.97 11.25
CA ALA A 405 18.79 6.62 11.49
C ALA A 405 17.61 6.57 12.46
N ASN A 406 17.45 7.60 13.29
CA ASN A 406 16.43 7.64 14.34
C ASN A 406 15.12 8.29 13.87
N GLU A 407 15.04 8.73 12.61
CA GLU A 407 13.75 9.15 12.06
C GLU A 407 12.80 7.94 11.99
N PRO A 408 11.51 8.07 12.40
CA PRO A 408 10.65 6.92 12.65
C PRO A 408 10.55 5.93 11.48
N GLY A 409 10.47 6.43 10.24
CA GLY A 409 10.43 5.61 9.04
C GLY A 409 11.78 4.93 8.75
N THR A 410 12.90 5.64 8.91
CA THR A 410 14.24 5.08 8.74
C THR A 410 14.52 4.00 9.79
N ALA A 411 14.23 4.26 11.06
CA ALA A 411 14.42 3.30 12.14
C ALA A 411 13.62 2.00 11.91
N ALA A 412 12.36 2.12 11.47
CA ALA A 412 11.51 0.99 11.14
C ALA A 412 12.09 0.12 10.02
N GLU A 413 12.54 0.74 8.92
CA GLU A 413 13.12 0.01 7.79
C GLU A 413 14.45 -0.64 8.16
N LEU A 414 15.26 -0.04 9.04
CA LEU A 414 16.51 -0.64 9.51
C LEU A 414 16.27 -1.88 10.39
N VAL A 415 15.29 -1.83 11.29
CA VAL A 415 14.88 -3.01 12.08
C VAL A 415 14.29 -4.08 11.16
N ALA A 416 13.43 -3.71 10.21
CA ALA A 416 12.86 -4.64 9.25
C ALA A 416 13.93 -5.31 8.37
N ALA A 417 14.99 -4.57 7.99
CA ALA A 417 16.12 -5.10 7.24
C ALA A 417 16.88 -6.18 8.04
N ASN A 418 17.18 -5.91 9.32
CA ASN A 418 17.83 -6.88 10.19
C ASN A 418 16.95 -8.11 10.45
N GLU A 419 15.64 -7.94 10.64
CA GLU A 419 14.73 -9.08 10.78
C GLU A 419 14.63 -9.92 9.50
N LYS A 420 14.68 -9.27 8.32
CA LYS A 420 14.72 -9.98 7.05
C LYS A 420 15.97 -10.87 6.93
N LEU A 421 17.16 -10.33 7.21
CA LEU A 421 18.41 -11.09 7.13
C LEU A 421 18.46 -12.23 8.15
N LYS A 422 18.03 -11.97 9.40
CA LYS A 422 17.86 -13.00 10.43
C LYS A 422 17.00 -14.16 9.95
N ASN A 423 15.88 -13.88 9.28
CA ASN A 423 15.00 -14.93 8.77
C ASN A 423 15.65 -15.74 7.63
N ILE A 424 16.42 -15.09 6.74
CA ILE A 424 17.19 -15.79 5.71
C ILE A 424 18.22 -16.72 6.34
N ILE A 425 18.96 -16.25 7.35
CA ILE A 425 19.96 -17.05 8.05
C ILE A 425 19.31 -18.25 8.75
N LYS A 426 18.21 -18.04 9.49
CA LYS A 426 17.48 -19.14 10.15
C LYS A 426 17.00 -20.21 9.17
N ASN A 427 16.62 -19.81 7.96
CA ASN A 427 16.17 -20.73 6.91
C ASN A 427 17.34 -21.47 6.25
N ASN A 428 18.51 -20.84 6.06
CA ASN A 428 19.68 -21.44 5.44
C ASN A 428 20.48 -22.35 6.39
N SER A 429 20.55 -22.02 7.68
CA SER A 429 21.22 -22.84 8.71
C SER A 429 20.44 -24.11 9.08
N GLY A 430 19.24 -24.32 8.53
CA GLY A 430 18.45 -25.54 8.68
C GLY A 430 18.89 -26.71 7.78
N GLY A 431 20.03 -26.59 7.10
CA GLY A 431 20.53 -27.55 6.10
C GLY A 431 21.33 -28.74 6.62
N ASP A 432 21.93 -28.68 7.81
CA ASP A 432 22.69 -29.83 8.36
C ASP A 432 22.66 -29.84 9.90
N GLY A 433 22.11 -30.91 10.48
CA GLY A 433 22.51 -31.34 11.82
C GLY A 433 21.79 -30.72 13.03
N LEU A 434 20.49 -30.42 12.94
CA LEU A 434 19.62 -30.65 14.10
C LEU A 434 18.71 -31.83 13.75
N GLN A 435 18.89 -32.94 14.48
CA GLN A 435 17.72 -33.73 14.88
C GLN A 435 16.81 -32.77 15.65
N LEU A 436 15.99 -32.04 14.88
CA LEU A 436 14.67 -31.64 15.30
C LEU A 436 14.04 -32.96 15.72
N THR A 437 13.94 -33.18 17.03
CA THR A 437 13.04 -34.19 17.56
C THR A 437 11.75 -34.04 16.78
N GLU A 438 11.36 -35.10 16.08
CA GLU A 438 10.08 -35.22 15.41
C GLU A 438 8.97 -34.87 16.41
N THR A 439 8.64 -33.58 16.47
CA THR A 439 7.31 -33.12 16.83
C THR A 439 6.69 -32.71 15.51
N ASP A 440 6.34 -33.74 14.74
CA ASP A 440 5.30 -33.82 13.73
C ASP A 440 4.88 -32.50 13.04
N GLY A 441 5.23 -32.34 11.76
CA GLY A 441 4.35 -31.80 10.70
C GLY A 441 3.49 -30.53 10.88
N SER A 442 3.65 -29.71 11.92
CA SER A 442 2.68 -28.63 12.23
C SER A 442 2.82 -27.41 11.31
N ALA A 443 1.70 -26.94 10.76
CA ALA A 443 1.64 -25.76 9.90
C ALA A 443 1.60 -24.46 10.74
N ASP A 444 2.07 -23.35 10.19
CA ASP A 444 1.91 -22.03 10.83
C ASP A 444 0.50 -21.49 10.59
N VAL A 445 -0.08 -21.83 9.44
CA VAL A 445 -1.44 -21.42 9.06
C VAL A 445 -2.17 -22.59 8.41
N ILE A 446 -3.39 -22.87 8.90
CA ILE A 446 -4.35 -23.72 8.20
C ILE A 446 -5.30 -22.83 7.40
N ILE A 447 -5.51 -23.16 6.12
CA ILE A 447 -6.49 -22.50 5.27
C ILE A 447 -7.58 -23.52 4.91
N VAL A 448 -8.82 -23.21 5.30
CA VAL A 448 -9.98 -24.06 4.99
C VAL A 448 -10.63 -23.58 3.69
N GLY A 449 -10.48 -24.37 2.62
CA GLY A 449 -10.99 -24.08 1.29
C GLY A 449 -9.95 -23.43 0.37
N ALA A 450 -9.71 -24.01 -0.79
CA ALA A 450 -8.81 -23.57 -1.86
C ALA A 450 -9.60 -23.00 -3.05
N GLY A 451 -10.58 -22.13 -2.78
CA GLY A 451 -11.17 -21.26 -3.81
C GLY A 451 -10.26 -20.07 -4.14
N VAL A 452 -10.81 -19.03 -4.78
CA VAL A 452 -10.03 -17.81 -5.11
C VAL A 452 -9.32 -17.23 -3.89
N ALA A 453 -10.03 -17.06 -2.77
CA ALA A 453 -9.44 -16.47 -1.56
C ALA A 453 -8.35 -17.37 -0.95
N GLY A 454 -8.66 -18.65 -0.72
CA GLY A 454 -7.74 -19.56 -0.04
C GLY A 454 -6.49 -19.90 -0.85
N ALA A 455 -6.62 -20.13 -2.16
CA ALA A 455 -5.46 -20.40 -3.01
C ALA A 455 -4.55 -19.17 -3.16
N ALA A 456 -5.13 -17.98 -3.34
CA ALA A 456 -4.38 -16.73 -3.37
C ALA A 456 -3.66 -16.46 -2.05
N LEU A 457 -4.35 -16.65 -0.92
CA LEU A 457 -3.79 -16.45 0.41
C LEU A 457 -2.67 -17.45 0.69
N ALA A 458 -2.84 -18.72 0.31
CA ALA A 458 -1.81 -19.74 0.45
C ALA A 458 -0.53 -19.34 -0.29
N CYS A 459 -0.64 -18.94 -1.56
CA CYS A 459 0.51 -18.44 -2.33
C CYS A 459 1.20 -17.28 -1.63
N THR A 460 0.41 -16.34 -1.12
CA THR A 460 0.89 -15.08 -0.55
C THR A 460 1.62 -15.32 0.78
N LEU A 461 1.04 -16.08 1.69
CA LEU A 461 1.65 -16.39 2.98
C LEU A 461 2.87 -17.29 2.82
N ALA A 462 2.85 -18.20 1.85
CA ALA A 462 3.99 -19.04 1.53
C ALA A 462 5.17 -18.22 0.96
N LYS A 463 4.92 -17.25 0.08
CA LYS A 463 5.96 -16.32 -0.40
C LYS A 463 6.58 -15.48 0.73
N ASP A 464 5.80 -15.18 1.77
CA ASP A 464 6.26 -14.49 2.99
C ASP A 464 6.90 -15.47 4.02
N GLY A 465 7.14 -16.74 3.64
CA GLY A 465 7.90 -17.72 4.42
C GLY A 465 7.08 -18.61 5.38
N ARG A 466 5.73 -18.54 5.37
CA ARG A 466 4.89 -19.36 6.25
C ARG A 466 4.72 -20.78 5.74
N ARG A 467 4.64 -21.76 6.65
CA ARG A 467 4.19 -23.14 6.35
C ARG A 467 2.68 -23.15 6.33
N VAL A 468 2.08 -23.43 5.16
CA VAL A 468 0.64 -23.33 4.95
C VAL A 468 0.06 -24.71 4.65
N HIS A 469 -0.94 -25.14 5.41
CA HIS A 469 -1.73 -26.34 5.12
C HIS A 469 -3.11 -25.93 4.62
N VAL A 470 -3.38 -26.19 3.35
CA VAL A 470 -4.66 -25.88 2.69
C VAL A 470 -5.48 -27.16 2.59
N ILE A 471 -6.71 -27.13 3.10
CA ILE A 471 -7.62 -28.28 3.06
C ILE A 471 -8.84 -27.90 2.21
N GLU A 472 -9.00 -28.55 1.06
CA GLU A 472 -10.10 -28.31 0.12
C GLU A 472 -10.96 -29.56 -0.05
N ARG A 473 -12.29 -29.39 -0.05
CA ARG A 473 -13.22 -30.53 -0.13
C ARG A 473 -13.06 -31.28 -1.46
N ASP A 474 -12.84 -30.51 -2.54
CA ASP A 474 -12.78 -31.03 -3.90
C ASP A 474 -11.75 -30.24 -4.74
N LEU A 475 -10.66 -30.93 -5.08
CA LEU A 475 -9.57 -30.40 -5.90
C LEU A 475 -9.85 -30.52 -7.40
N THR A 476 -10.96 -31.14 -7.81
CA THR A 476 -11.36 -31.12 -9.22
C THR A 476 -11.74 -29.70 -9.67
N GLU A 477 -11.75 -29.49 -10.99
CA GLU A 477 -12.06 -28.19 -11.58
C GLU A 477 -13.52 -27.81 -11.23
N PRO A 478 -13.74 -26.67 -10.54
CA PRO A 478 -15.10 -26.27 -10.18
C PRO A 478 -15.90 -25.83 -11.41
N ASP A 479 -16.97 -26.54 -11.73
CA ASP A 479 -17.95 -26.08 -12.71
C ASP A 479 -18.95 -25.13 -12.03
N ARG A 480 -18.85 -23.81 -12.26
CA ARG A 480 -19.69 -22.78 -11.64
C ARG A 480 -20.07 -21.69 -12.64
N ILE A 481 -21.23 -21.06 -12.45
CA ILE A 481 -21.74 -19.94 -13.28
C ILE A 481 -21.49 -18.55 -12.66
N VAL A 482 -20.77 -18.48 -11.54
CA VAL A 482 -20.46 -17.23 -10.82
C VAL A 482 -18.96 -17.15 -10.54
N GLY A 483 -18.46 -15.93 -10.34
CA GLY A 483 -17.01 -15.70 -10.14
C GLY A 483 -16.22 -15.76 -11.45
N GLU A 484 -16.86 -15.42 -12.57
CA GLU A 484 -16.29 -15.45 -13.92
C GLU A 484 -15.87 -14.06 -14.43
N LEU A 485 -16.02 -13.00 -13.61
CA LEU A 485 -15.66 -11.63 -13.96
C LEU A 485 -14.91 -10.98 -12.80
N LEU A 486 -13.65 -10.65 -13.03
CA LEU A 486 -12.75 -9.93 -12.14
C LEU A 486 -12.68 -8.46 -12.56
N GLN A 487 -13.09 -7.57 -11.66
CA GLN A 487 -13.04 -6.13 -11.90
C GLN A 487 -11.57 -5.64 -12.00
N PRO A 488 -11.30 -4.51 -12.70
CA PRO A 488 -9.94 -3.95 -12.82
C PRO A 488 -9.21 -3.77 -11.48
N GLY A 489 -9.90 -3.29 -10.44
CA GLY A 489 -9.31 -3.15 -9.10
C GLY A 489 -8.93 -4.48 -8.47
N GLY A 490 -9.63 -5.57 -8.81
CA GLY A 490 -9.29 -6.92 -8.37
C GLY A 490 -8.10 -7.48 -9.13
N TYR A 491 -8.01 -7.20 -10.43
CA TYR A 491 -6.85 -7.55 -11.25
C TYR A 491 -5.57 -6.82 -10.79
N LEU A 492 -5.67 -5.54 -10.39
CA LEU A 492 -4.55 -4.83 -9.77
C LEU A 492 -4.06 -5.52 -8.49
N LYS A 493 -4.98 -6.04 -7.67
CA LYS A 493 -4.60 -6.80 -6.46
C LYS A 493 -4.02 -8.16 -6.80
N LEU A 494 -4.47 -8.79 -7.88
CA LEU A 494 -3.87 -10.03 -8.37
C LEU A 494 -2.40 -9.81 -8.79
N ILE A 495 -2.10 -8.72 -9.51
CA ILE A 495 -0.74 -8.30 -9.86
C ILE A 495 0.09 -7.99 -8.60
N GLU A 496 -0.49 -7.27 -7.64
CA GLU A 496 0.20 -6.95 -6.38
C GLU A 496 0.59 -8.19 -5.56
N LEU A 497 -0.16 -9.29 -5.72
CA LEU A 497 0.12 -10.59 -5.10
C LEU A 497 1.08 -11.47 -5.94
N GLY A 498 1.45 -11.02 -7.15
CA GLY A 498 2.28 -11.77 -8.10
C GLY A 498 1.58 -13.04 -8.60
N LEU A 499 0.29 -12.92 -8.97
CA LEU A 499 -0.61 -13.98 -9.40
C LEU A 499 -1.29 -13.66 -10.74
N GLU A 500 -0.82 -12.65 -11.46
CA GLU A 500 -1.38 -12.19 -12.73
C GLU A 500 -1.32 -13.24 -13.84
N ASP A 501 -0.31 -14.09 -13.85
CA ASP A 501 -0.12 -15.24 -14.75
C ASP A 501 -1.19 -16.35 -14.57
N CYS A 502 -1.99 -16.29 -13.50
CA CYS A 502 -3.10 -17.21 -13.30
C CYS A 502 -4.29 -16.94 -14.24
N VAL A 503 -4.34 -15.77 -14.91
CA VAL A 503 -5.32 -15.52 -15.99
C VAL A 503 -4.78 -15.87 -17.38
N ASP A 504 -3.51 -16.27 -17.48
CA ASP A 504 -2.90 -16.65 -18.74
C ASP A 504 -3.20 -18.12 -19.08
N GLY A 505 -3.34 -18.40 -20.38
CA GLY A 505 -3.56 -19.76 -20.88
C GLY A 505 -4.95 -20.36 -20.59
N ILE A 506 -5.88 -19.58 -20.02
CA ILE A 506 -7.25 -20.03 -19.70
C ILE A 506 -8.32 -19.41 -20.60
N GLU A 507 -7.90 -18.76 -21.69
CA GLU A 507 -8.76 -17.99 -22.60
C GLU A 507 -9.49 -16.83 -21.91
N ALA A 508 -8.87 -16.24 -20.88
CA ALA A 508 -9.42 -15.07 -20.21
C ALA A 508 -9.59 -13.89 -21.19
N GLN A 509 -10.73 -13.22 -21.09
CA GLN A 509 -11.13 -12.13 -21.96
C GLN A 509 -10.90 -10.80 -21.26
N GLN A 510 -10.34 -9.82 -21.97
CA GLN A 510 -10.23 -8.46 -21.46
C GLN A 510 -11.60 -7.75 -21.50
N VAL A 511 -11.94 -7.07 -20.41
CA VAL A 511 -13.18 -6.31 -20.26
C VAL A 511 -12.88 -4.85 -19.95
N PHE A 512 -13.31 -3.95 -20.83
CA PHE A 512 -13.05 -2.51 -20.74
C PHE A 512 -14.22 -1.69 -20.21
N GLY A 513 -15.34 -2.33 -19.88
CA GLY A 513 -16.48 -1.67 -19.26
C GLY A 513 -17.78 -2.43 -19.47
N TYR A 514 -18.89 -1.70 -19.49
CA TYR A 514 -20.23 -2.25 -19.70
C TYR A 514 -21.04 -1.44 -20.71
N ALA A 515 -21.97 -2.09 -21.40
CA ALA A 515 -23.08 -1.46 -22.09
C ALA A 515 -24.36 -1.69 -21.29
N ILE A 516 -25.10 -0.63 -20.98
CA ILE A 516 -26.40 -0.74 -20.29
C ILE A 516 -27.51 -0.52 -21.31
N TYR A 517 -28.52 -1.39 -21.27
CA TYR A 517 -29.71 -1.33 -22.13
C TYR A 517 -30.95 -1.07 -21.28
N MET A 518 -31.82 -0.19 -21.75
CA MET A 518 -33.13 0.07 -21.15
C MET A 518 -34.09 0.49 -22.25
N ASP A 519 -35.17 -0.26 -22.41
CA ASP A 519 -36.08 -0.14 -23.55
C ASP A 519 -35.26 -0.21 -24.87
N ASP A 520 -35.54 0.66 -25.85
CA ASP A 520 -34.81 0.72 -27.12
C ASP A 520 -33.51 1.55 -27.06
N LYS A 521 -33.03 1.89 -25.85
CA LYS A 521 -31.84 2.74 -25.67
C LYS A 521 -30.71 1.95 -25.03
N ASN A 522 -29.49 2.36 -25.37
CA ASN A 522 -28.29 1.85 -24.73
C ASN A 522 -27.27 2.97 -24.48
N THR A 523 -26.34 2.71 -23.56
CA THR A 523 -25.18 3.58 -23.31
C THR A 523 -23.95 2.74 -22.97
N LYS A 524 -22.79 3.15 -23.48
CA LYS A 524 -21.51 2.50 -23.20
C LYS A 524 -20.78 3.20 -22.07
N LEU A 525 -20.41 2.45 -21.04
CA LEU A 525 -19.67 2.88 -19.87
C LEU A 525 -18.29 2.23 -19.88
N SER A 526 -17.24 3.01 -20.11
CA SER A 526 -15.86 2.49 -20.11
C SER A 526 -15.18 2.71 -18.75
N TYR A 527 -14.33 1.75 -18.36
CA TYR A 527 -13.49 1.90 -17.18
C TYR A 527 -12.48 3.05 -17.36
N PRO A 528 -12.15 3.80 -16.29
CA PRO A 528 -11.22 4.93 -16.35
C PRO A 528 -9.78 4.41 -16.23
N LEU A 529 -9.24 3.90 -17.33
CA LEU A 529 -7.97 3.17 -17.37
C LEU A 529 -6.78 4.04 -17.81
N GLU A 530 -6.99 5.31 -18.15
CA GLU A 530 -6.00 6.17 -18.81
C GLU A 530 -4.74 6.42 -17.96
N LYS A 531 -4.84 6.26 -16.64
CA LYS A 531 -3.75 6.45 -15.67
C LYS A 531 -2.98 5.17 -15.34
N PHE A 532 -3.39 4.03 -15.90
CA PHE A 532 -2.82 2.72 -15.60
C PHE A 532 -1.99 2.21 -16.79
N LYS A 533 -1.17 1.18 -16.54
CA LYS A 533 -0.46 0.47 -17.63
C LYS A 533 -1.47 -0.10 -18.63
N SER A 534 -1.04 -0.23 -19.89
CA SER A 534 -1.89 -0.64 -21.02
C SER A 534 -2.62 -1.97 -20.84
N ASP A 535 -2.09 -2.88 -20.02
CA ASP A 535 -2.70 -4.19 -19.76
C ASP A 535 -3.77 -4.19 -18.64
N ILE A 536 -3.91 -3.10 -17.88
CA ILE A 536 -4.89 -3.04 -16.78
C ILE A 536 -6.31 -2.90 -17.35
N SER A 537 -7.10 -3.95 -17.20
CA SER A 537 -8.54 -3.96 -17.49
C SER A 537 -9.23 -5.07 -16.68
N GLY A 538 -10.55 -5.20 -16.79
CA GLY A 538 -11.25 -6.34 -16.22
C GLY A 538 -10.82 -7.63 -16.91
N ARG A 539 -11.05 -8.77 -16.26
CA ARG A 539 -10.84 -10.10 -16.83
C ARG A 539 -12.09 -10.93 -16.64
N SER A 540 -12.58 -11.57 -17.69
CA SER A 540 -13.59 -12.62 -17.56
C SER A 540 -13.07 -13.95 -18.06
N PHE A 541 -13.56 -15.04 -17.50
CA PHE A 541 -13.01 -16.38 -17.71
C PHE A 541 -13.97 -17.45 -17.16
N HIS A 542 -13.78 -18.69 -17.57
CA HIS A 542 -14.32 -19.84 -16.83
C HIS A 542 -13.73 -19.89 -15.42
N ASN A 543 -14.59 -19.85 -14.40
CA ASN A 543 -14.17 -19.81 -13.00
C ASN A 543 -13.31 -21.02 -12.60
N GLY A 544 -13.65 -22.20 -13.10
CA GLY A 544 -12.94 -23.44 -12.81
C GLY A 544 -11.46 -23.38 -13.20
N ARG A 545 -11.20 -23.04 -14.47
CA ARG A 545 -9.84 -22.84 -15.02
C ARG A 545 -9.01 -21.86 -14.19
N PHE A 546 -9.57 -20.71 -13.82
CA PHE A 546 -8.88 -19.72 -12.99
C PHE A 546 -8.52 -20.29 -11.60
N ILE A 547 -9.45 -20.99 -10.95
CA ILE A 547 -9.20 -21.63 -9.66
C ILE A 547 -8.11 -22.71 -9.77
N GLN A 548 -8.09 -23.50 -10.84
CA GLN A 548 -7.07 -24.53 -11.04
C GLN A 548 -5.68 -23.92 -11.23
N ARG A 549 -5.53 -22.87 -12.04
CA ARG A 549 -4.25 -22.14 -12.16
C ARG A 549 -3.74 -21.61 -10.81
N MET A 550 -4.65 -21.09 -9.99
CA MET A 550 -4.31 -20.60 -8.64
C MET A 550 -3.89 -21.75 -7.69
N ARG A 551 -4.56 -22.90 -7.76
CA ARG A 551 -4.23 -24.10 -6.97
C ARG A 551 -2.90 -24.71 -7.40
N GLU A 552 -2.65 -24.82 -8.70
CA GLU A 552 -1.37 -25.25 -9.27
C GLU A 552 -0.23 -24.35 -8.78
N LYS A 553 -0.44 -23.03 -8.84
CA LYS A 553 0.56 -22.07 -8.35
C LYS A 553 0.79 -22.20 -6.86
N ALA A 554 -0.26 -22.39 -6.05
CA ALA A 554 -0.11 -22.64 -4.62
C ALA A 554 0.66 -23.93 -4.33
N ALA A 555 0.30 -25.03 -5.01
CA ALA A 555 0.94 -26.33 -4.83
C ALA A 555 2.40 -26.39 -5.33
N SER A 556 2.79 -25.48 -6.23
CA SER A 556 4.18 -25.38 -6.69
C SER A 556 5.16 -24.84 -5.65
N LEU A 557 4.65 -24.25 -4.55
CA LEU A 557 5.48 -23.67 -3.50
C LEU A 557 5.86 -24.74 -2.46
N PRO A 558 7.14 -24.85 -2.07
CA PRO A 558 7.64 -25.95 -1.24
C PRO A 558 7.08 -25.96 0.19
N ASN A 559 6.58 -24.83 0.67
CA ASN A 559 6.00 -24.64 2.01
C ASN A 559 4.46 -24.65 2.01
N VAL A 560 3.82 -25.05 0.92
CA VAL A 560 2.36 -25.25 0.84
C VAL A 560 2.05 -26.75 0.76
N LYS A 561 1.29 -27.24 1.74
CA LYS A 561 0.64 -28.56 1.67
C LYS A 561 -0.81 -28.35 1.22
N LEU A 562 -1.13 -28.70 -0.02
CA LEU A 562 -2.51 -28.71 -0.53
C LEU A 562 -3.09 -30.12 -0.43
N GLU A 563 -4.19 -30.27 0.32
CA GLU A 563 -4.78 -31.56 0.64
C GLU A 563 -6.28 -31.60 0.33
N GLN A 564 -6.75 -32.72 -0.23
CA GLN A 564 -8.17 -32.95 -0.43
C GLN A 564 -8.82 -33.52 0.84
N GLY A 565 -9.67 -32.73 1.49
CA GLY A 565 -10.41 -33.11 2.69
C GLY A 565 -11.55 -32.16 3.03
N THR A 566 -12.54 -32.65 3.76
CA THR A 566 -13.68 -31.84 4.22
C THR A 566 -13.51 -31.51 5.70
N VAL A 567 -13.23 -30.24 6.00
CA VAL A 567 -13.20 -29.76 7.38
C VAL A 567 -14.60 -29.81 8.00
N THR A 568 -14.70 -30.41 9.18
CA THR A 568 -15.96 -30.63 9.90
C THR A 568 -16.16 -29.68 11.07
N SER A 569 -15.08 -29.31 11.77
CA SER A 569 -15.13 -28.44 12.95
C SER A 569 -13.79 -27.75 13.21
N LEU A 570 -13.84 -26.63 13.95
CA LEU A 570 -12.66 -25.99 14.53
C LEU A 570 -12.28 -26.74 15.82
N LEU A 571 -10.98 -26.84 16.09
CA LEU A 571 -10.45 -27.32 17.36
C LEU A 571 -10.26 -26.13 18.28
N GLU A 572 -10.89 -26.16 19.44
CA GLU A 572 -10.82 -25.07 20.41
C GLU A 572 -10.29 -25.60 21.74
N GLU A 573 -9.26 -24.94 22.25
CA GLU A 573 -8.65 -25.21 23.55
C GLU A 573 -8.60 -23.89 24.34
N GLU A 574 -9.18 -23.88 25.54
CA GLU A 574 -9.21 -22.70 26.43
C GLU A 574 -9.72 -21.40 25.75
N GLY A 575 -10.69 -21.51 24.84
CA GLY A 575 -11.25 -20.36 24.12
C GLY A 575 -10.43 -19.89 22.91
N THR A 576 -9.36 -20.60 22.55
CA THR A 576 -8.49 -20.31 21.40
C THR A 576 -8.60 -21.43 20.36
N VAL A 577 -8.78 -21.08 19.10
CA VAL A 577 -8.75 -22.06 18.01
C VAL A 577 -7.31 -22.49 17.75
N LYS A 578 -7.05 -23.80 17.79
CA LYS A 578 -5.72 -24.41 17.61
C LYS A 578 -5.58 -25.23 16.34
N GLY A 579 -6.64 -25.33 15.55
CA GLY A 579 -6.64 -26.10 14.31
C GLY A 579 -8.02 -26.56 13.87
N VAL A 580 -8.07 -27.68 13.15
CA VAL A 580 -9.31 -28.22 12.57
C VAL A 580 -9.39 -29.76 12.63
N CYS A 581 -10.61 -30.27 12.78
CA CYS A 581 -10.95 -31.65 12.43
C CYS A 581 -11.43 -31.71 10.98
N TYR A 582 -10.96 -32.69 10.22
CA TYR A 582 -11.39 -32.89 8.84
C TYR A 582 -11.47 -34.37 8.49
N LYS A 583 -12.20 -34.69 7.41
CA LYS A 583 -12.24 -36.02 6.83
C LYS A 583 -11.47 -36.01 5.52
N THR A 584 -10.53 -36.94 5.34
CA THR A 584 -9.86 -37.14 4.05
C THR A 584 -10.85 -37.62 2.99
N LYS A 585 -10.42 -37.66 1.73
CA LYS A 585 -11.22 -38.21 0.63
C LYS A 585 -11.71 -39.64 0.90
N ASP A 586 -10.94 -40.45 1.63
CA ASP A 586 -11.28 -41.84 1.98
C ASP A 586 -12.18 -41.94 3.23
N GLY A 587 -12.59 -40.81 3.80
CA GLY A 587 -13.50 -40.74 4.95
C GLY A 587 -12.81 -40.87 6.31
N GLN A 588 -11.47 -40.98 6.35
CA GLN A 588 -10.71 -41.04 7.59
C GLN A 588 -10.75 -39.69 8.32
N ALA A 589 -11.09 -39.72 9.61
CA ALA A 589 -11.05 -38.53 10.46
C ALA A 589 -9.60 -38.20 10.82
N MET A 590 -9.22 -36.94 10.57
CA MET A 590 -7.89 -36.40 10.79
C MET A 590 -8.00 -35.09 11.55
N THR A 591 -6.88 -34.71 12.16
CA THR A 591 -6.72 -33.48 12.94
C THR A 591 -5.50 -32.75 12.40
N ALA A 592 -5.61 -31.43 12.20
CA ALA A 592 -4.48 -30.59 11.84
C ALA A 592 -4.40 -29.42 12.82
N TYR A 593 -3.18 -29.09 13.25
CA TYR A 593 -2.91 -28.03 14.21
C TYR A 593 -2.15 -26.88 13.56
N ALA A 594 -2.55 -25.65 13.90
CA ALA A 594 -1.82 -24.44 13.55
C ALA A 594 -2.20 -23.30 14.52
N PRO A 595 -1.27 -22.37 14.78
CA PRO A 595 -1.55 -21.18 15.58
C PRO A 595 -2.66 -20.29 14.99
N LEU A 596 -2.82 -20.31 13.66
CA LEU A 596 -3.83 -19.55 12.94
C LEU A 596 -4.62 -20.45 11.96
N THR A 597 -5.94 -20.45 12.08
CA THR A 597 -6.86 -21.08 11.13
C THR A 597 -7.67 -20.02 10.38
N ILE A 598 -7.57 -20.00 9.05
CA ILE A 598 -8.28 -19.05 8.20
C ILE A 598 -9.33 -19.79 7.38
N VAL A 599 -10.60 -19.44 7.59
CA VAL A 599 -11.74 -20.10 6.96
C VAL A 599 -12.18 -19.35 5.70
N CYS A 600 -12.05 -20.01 4.54
CA CYS A 600 -12.27 -19.51 3.19
C CYS A 600 -13.22 -20.42 2.37
N ASP A 601 -14.09 -21.20 3.02
CA ASP A 601 -14.91 -22.27 2.43
C ASP A 601 -16.18 -21.78 1.69
N GLY A 602 -16.27 -20.47 1.43
CA GLY A 602 -17.22 -19.85 0.52
C GLY A 602 -18.64 -19.65 1.06
N CYS A 603 -19.57 -19.32 0.16
CA CYS A 603 -20.93 -18.88 0.51
C CYS A 603 -21.79 -19.95 1.24
N PHE A 604 -21.38 -21.22 1.20
CA PHE A 604 -21.99 -22.36 1.88
C PHE A 604 -21.21 -22.80 3.13
N SER A 605 -20.39 -21.91 3.69
CA SER A 605 -19.57 -22.20 4.87
C SER A 605 -20.38 -22.81 6.01
N ASN A 606 -19.90 -23.94 6.52
CA ASN A 606 -20.45 -24.63 7.70
C ASN A 606 -19.81 -24.14 9.01
N LEU A 607 -18.61 -23.56 8.93
CA LEU A 607 -17.85 -23.09 10.10
C LEU A 607 -18.18 -21.64 10.49
N ARG A 608 -18.78 -20.88 9.57
CA ARG A 608 -19.14 -19.46 9.74
C ARG A 608 -19.79 -19.11 11.08
N ARG A 609 -20.73 -19.92 11.58
CA ARG A 609 -21.45 -19.62 12.83
C ARG A 609 -20.55 -19.65 14.07
N ALA A 610 -19.38 -20.27 13.98
CA ALA A 610 -18.39 -20.27 15.05
C ALA A 610 -17.59 -18.95 15.14
N LEU A 611 -17.50 -18.20 14.02
CA LEU A 611 -16.61 -17.04 13.90
C LEU A 611 -17.36 -15.73 13.56
N CYS A 612 -18.68 -15.78 13.34
CA CYS A 612 -19.48 -14.61 13.03
C CYS A 612 -20.96 -14.80 13.42
N LYS A 613 -21.73 -13.71 13.42
CA LYS A 613 -23.20 -13.72 13.62
C LYS A 613 -23.93 -13.56 12.28
N PRO A 614 -24.08 -14.63 11.48
CA PRO A 614 -24.49 -14.49 10.09
C PRO A 614 -25.95 -14.09 9.94
N LYS A 615 -26.19 -13.12 9.05
CA LYS A 615 -27.53 -12.73 8.56
C LYS A 615 -27.56 -12.89 7.05
N VAL A 616 -27.81 -14.12 6.60
CA VAL A 616 -27.82 -14.46 5.17
C VAL A 616 -29.21 -14.18 4.60
N GLU A 617 -29.24 -13.33 3.59
CA GLU A 617 -30.43 -13.08 2.77
C GLU A 617 -30.23 -13.69 1.38
N VAL A 618 -31.33 -14.15 0.78
CA VAL A 618 -31.35 -14.65 -0.61
C VAL A 618 -32.33 -13.78 -1.41
N PRO A 619 -31.89 -12.59 -1.90
CA PRO A 619 -32.74 -11.66 -2.64
C PRO A 619 -33.27 -12.20 -3.96
N SER A 620 -32.52 -13.08 -4.63
CA SER A 620 -32.85 -13.61 -5.96
C SER A 620 -32.03 -14.86 -6.28
N CYS A 621 -32.21 -15.38 -7.48
CA CYS A 621 -31.45 -16.48 -8.05
C CYS A 621 -30.98 -16.10 -9.46
N PHE A 622 -29.71 -16.37 -9.78
CA PHE A 622 -29.22 -16.31 -11.15
C PHE A 622 -29.47 -17.61 -11.88
N VAL A 623 -30.00 -17.49 -13.09
CA VAL A 623 -30.14 -18.56 -14.08
C VAL A 623 -29.08 -18.34 -15.17
N GLY A 624 -28.13 -19.26 -15.25
CA GLY A 624 -26.99 -19.21 -16.15
C GLY A 624 -27.19 -20.01 -17.43
N LEU A 625 -26.82 -19.40 -18.55
CA LEU A 625 -26.74 -20.00 -19.89
C LEU A 625 -25.35 -19.70 -20.48
N VAL A 626 -24.97 -20.48 -21.50
CA VAL A 626 -23.81 -20.18 -22.36
C VAL A 626 -24.31 -20.00 -23.78
N LEU A 627 -24.01 -18.85 -24.38
CA LEU A 627 -24.24 -18.57 -25.79
C LEU A 627 -22.93 -18.86 -26.52
N GLU A 628 -23.01 -19.62 -27.61
CA GLU A 628 -21.84 -20.09 -28.36
C GLU A 628 -21.71 -19.34 -29.69
N ASN A 629 -20.48 -18.99 -30.07
CA ASN A 629 -20.11 -18.44 -31.37
C ASN A 629 -20.87 -17.16 -31.75
N ILE A 630 -21.01 -16.23 -30.80
CA ILE A 630 -21.65 -14.93 -31.01
C ILE A 630 -20.77 -13.79 -30.51
N ASP A 631 -20.76 -12.69 -31.26
CA ASP A 631 -20.14 -11.44 -30.83
C ASP A 631 -21.14 -10.59 -30.06
N LEU A 632 -20.70 -10.06 -28.92
CA LEU A 632 -21.49 -9.08 -28.17
C LEU A 632 -21.55 -7.74 -28.95
N PRO A 633 -22.69 -7.01 -28.92
CA PRO A 633 -22.83 -5.74 -29.65
C PRO A 633 -21.76 -4.68 -29.36
N TYR A 634 -21.13 -4.75 -28.18
CA TYR A 634 -19.98 -3.94 -27.80
C TYR A 634 -18.84 -4.88 -27.43
N ALA A 635 -17.84 -4.96 -28.31
CA ALA A 635 -16.66 -5.79 -28.09
C ALA A 635 -15.99 -5.46 -26.75
N ASN A 636 -15.56 -6.50 -26.02
CA ASN A 636 -14.85 -6.40 -24.74
C ASN A 636 -15.60 -5.58 -23.66
N HIS A 637 -16.93 -5.51 -23.72
CA HIS A 637 -17.75 -4.92 -22.67
C HIS A 637 -18.76 -5.96 -22.19
N GLY A 638 -19.08 -5.97 -20.89
CA GLY A 638 -20.24 -6.71 -20.39
C GLY A 638 -21.53 -5.98 -20.74
N HIS A 639 -22.67 -6.67 -20.85
CA HIS A 639 -23.96 -6.05 -21.17
C HIS A 639 -24.89 -6.23 -20.00
N VAL A 640 -25.54 -5.14 -19.58
CA VAL A 640 -26.54 -5.13 -18.51
C VAL A 640 -27.87 -4.71 -19.14
N ILE A 641 -28.77 -5.67 -19.29
CA ILE A 641 -30.13 -5.39 -19.77
C ILE A 641 -30.98 -5.08 -18.54
N LEU A 642 -31.47 -3.86 -18.45
CA LEU A 642 -32.46 -3.48 -17.45
C LEU A 642 -33.82 -4.02 -17.93
N ALA A 643 -34.03 -5.32 -17.79
CA ALA A 643 -35.28 -6.02 -18.09
C ALA A 643 -36.24 -6.03 -16.88
N ASP A 644 -37.48 -6.47 -17.11
CA ASP A 644 -38.50 -6.66 -16.11
C ASP A 644 -38.76 -8.17 -15.88
N PRO A 645 -38.85 -8.65 -14.62
CA PRO A 645 -38.82 -7.86 -13.38
C PRO A 645 -37.41 -7.46 -12.89
N SER A 646 -36.35 -7.92 -13.55
CA SER A 646 -34.99 -7.93 -13.02
C SER A 646 -33.92 -7.92 -14.11
N PRO A 647 -32.68 -7.49 -13.80
CA PRO A 647 -31.64 -7.32 -14.81
C PRO A 647 -31.09 -8.64 -15.36
N ILE A 648 -30.54 -8.58 -16.58
CA ILE A 648 -29.88 -9.68 -17.28
C ILE A 648 -28.46 -9.26 -17.61
N LEU A 649 -27.49 -10.15 -17.42
CA LEU A 649 -26.07 -9.88 -17.69
C LEU A 649 -25.55 -10.74 -18.83
N PHE A 650 -24.73 -10.15 -19.68
CA PHE A 650 -23.90 -10.88 -20.64
C PHE A 650 -22.44 -10.48 -20.51
N TYR A 651 -21.51 -11.42 -20.66
CA TYR A 651 -20.08 -11.13 -20.75
C TYR A 651 -19.34 -12.31 -21.38
N PRO A 652 -18.26 -12.07 -22.15
CA PRO A 652 -17.51 -13.14 -22.80
C PRO A 652 -16.69 -13.89 -21.74
N ILE A 653 -16.61 -15.21 -21.79
CA ILE A 653 -15.83 -16.04 -20.84
C ILE A 653 -14.76 -16.90 -21.52
N SER A 654 -14.81 -17.00 -22.85
CA SER A 654 -13.78 -17.57 -23.72
C SER A 654 -13.87 -16.91 -25.10
N ASN A 655 -13.08 -17.40 -26.07
CA ASN A 655 -13.12 -16.91 -27.44
C ASN A 655 -14.42 -17.28 -28.19
N THR A 656 -15.15 -18.27 -27.69
CA THR A 656 -16.36 -18.81 -28.35
C THR A 656 -17.59 -18.78 -27.46
N GLU A 657 -17.48 -18.38 -26.19
CA GLU A 657 -18.56 -18.49 -25.22
C GLU A 657 -18.85 -17.16 -24.52
N VAL A 658 -20.12 -16.82 -24.47
CA VAL A 658 -20.67 -15.69 -23.72
C VAL A 658 -21.56 -16.22 -22.61
N ARG A 659 -21.25 -15.86 -21.37
CA ARG A 659 -22.11 -16.13 -20.23
C ARG A 659 -23.34 -15.23 -20.31
N CYS A 660 -24.52 -15.80 -20.14
CA CYS A 660 -25.75 -15.06 -19.85
C CYS A 660 -26.21 -15.40 -18.43
N LEU A 661 -26.51 -14.40 -17.60
CA LEU A 661 -27.10 -14.54 -16.26
C LEU A 661 -28.41 -13.77 -16.20
N VAL A 662 -29.51 -14.50 -16.08
CA VAL A 662 -30.85 -13.94 -15.86
C VAL A 662 -31.12 -13.91 -14.36
N ASP A 663 -31.38 -12.74 -13.79
CA ASP A 663 -31.85 -12.65 -12.41
C ASP A 663 -33.33 -13.00 -12.31
N VAL A 664 -33.68 -13.83 -11.33
CA VAL A 664 -35.07 -14.16 -10.98
C VAL A 664 -35.30 -13.77 -9.52
N PRO A 665 -36.13 -12.75 -9.23
CA PRO A 665 -36.35 -12.27 -7.87
C PRO A 665 -37.00 -13.33 -6.97
N GLY A 666 -36.59 -13.34 -5.69
CA GLY A 666 -37.13 -14.26 -4.69
C GLY A 666 -36.41 -15.62 -4.64
N GLN A 667 -36.96 -16.54 -3.83
CA GLN A 667 -36.33 -17.82 -3.53
C GLN A 667 -36.81 -18.99 -4.40
N LYS A 668 -37.99 -18.85 -5.02
CA LYS A 668 -38.57 -19.89 -5.87
C LYS A 668 -38.33 -19.52 -7.32
N VAL A 669 -37.57 -20.36 -8.02
CA VAL A 669 -37.39 -20.27 -9.47
C VAL A 669 -38.27 -21.29 -10.17
N PRO A 670 -38.66 -21.04 -11.44
CA PRO A 670 -39.32 -22.05 -12.27
C PRO A 670 -38.53 -23.37 -12.30
N SER A 671 -39.22 -24.51 -12.39
CA SER A 671 -38.55 -25.80 -12.42
C SER A 671 -37.84 -26.05 -13.75
N ILE A 672 -36.58 -26.50 -13.69
CA ILE A 672 -35.83 -26.93 -14.88
C ILE A 672 -36.36 -28.28 -15.37
N ALA A 673 -36.60 -29.22 -14.45
CA ALA A 673 -36.98 -30.60 -14.79
C ALA A 673 -38.36 -30.70 -15.47
N SER A 674 -39.30 -29.78 -15.19
CA SER A 674 -40.62 -29.74 -15.85
C SER A 674 -40.65 -28.89 -17.12
N GLY A 675 -39.54 -28.26 -17.50
CA GLY A 675 -39.48 -27.33 -18.65
C GLY A 675 -40.07 -25.95 -18.39
N GLU A 676 -40.62 -25.68 -17.20
CA GLU A 676 -41.14 -24.37 -16.82
C GLU A 676 -40.10 -23.26 -16.92
N MET A 677 -38.84 -23.55 -16.58
CA MET A 677 -37.73 -22.60 -16.72
C MET A 677 -37.48 -22.23 -18.18
N ALA A 678 -37.43 -23.21 -19.09
CA ALA A 678 -37.26 -22.93 -20.51
C ALA A 678 -38.44 -22.10 -21.06
N ASN A 679 -39.67 -22.41 -20.64
CA ASN A 679 -40.84 -21.64 -21.01
C ASN A 679 -40.77 -20.20 -20.47
N TYR A 680 -40.37 -20.00 -19.21
CA TYR A 680 -40.15 -18.68 -18.62
C TYR A 680 -39.11 -17.88 -19.39
N LEU A 681 -37.96 -18.49 -19.71
CA LEU A 681 -36.89 -17.84 -20.47
C LEU A 681 -37.37 -17.42 -21.87
N LYS A 682 -38.15 -18.24 -22.56
CA LYS A 682 -38.66 -17.90 -23.90
C LYS A 682 -39.79 -16.87 -23.91
N THR A 683 -40.69 -16.93 -22.94
CA THR A 683 -41.93 -16.12 -22.95
C THR A 683 -41.80 -14.80 -22.21
N VAL A 684 -40.99 -14.77 -21.15
CA VAL A 684 -40.81 -13.58 -20.30
C VAL A 684 -39.49 -12.88 -20.61
N VAL A 685 -38.41 -13.63 -20.78
CA VAL A 685 -37.05 -13.07 -20.86
C VAL A 685 -36.64 -12.74 -22.29
N ALA A 686 -36.78 -13.70 -23.22
CA ALA A 686 -36.34 -13.53 -24.61
C ALA A 686 -36.91 -12.28 -25.31
N PRO A 687 -38.19 -11.88 -25.14
CA PRO A 687 -38.71 -10.67 -25.78
C PRO A 687 -38.03 -9.36 -25.36
N GLN A 688 -37.26 -9.38 -24.26
CA GLN A 688 -36.54 -8.23 -23.71
C GLN A 688 -35.03 -8.26 -24.01
N ILE A 689 -34.56 -9.33 -24.69
CA ILE A 689 -33.15 -9.46 -25.11
C ILE A 689 -32.93 -8.59 -26.36
N PRO A 690 -31.78 -7.89 -26.48
CA PRO A 690 -31.43 -7.17 -27.70
C PRO A 690 -31.55 -8.07 -28.94
N PRO A 691 -32.09 -7.56 -30.08
CA PRO A 691 -32.31 -8.37 -31.28
C PRO A 691 -31.06 -9.15 -31.74
N GLU A 692 -29.87 -8.55 -31.56
CA GLU A 692 -28.59 -9.15 -31.93
C GLU A 692 -28.23 -10.39 -31.11
N LEU A 693 -28.79 -10.55 -29.91
CA LEU A 693 -28.54 -11.67 -29.01
C LEU A 693 -29.71 -12.66 -28.93
N TYR A 694 -30.85 -12.35 -29.56
CA TYR A 694 -32.09 -13.09 -29.41
C TYR A 694 -31.97 -14.54 -29.85
N ASP A 695 -31.51 -14.78 -31.09
CA ASP A 695 -31.44 -16.13 -31.66
C ASP A 695 -30.46 -17.02 -30.89
N ALA A 696 -29.30 -16.47 -30.52
CA ALA A 696 -28.30 -17.17 -29.72
C ALA A 696 -28.84 -17.50 -28.32
N PHE A 697 -29.58 -16.59 -27.69
CA PHE A 697 -30.23 -16.83 -26.40
C PHE A 697 -31.27 -17.95 -26.50
N VAL A 698 -32.16 -17.93 -27.49
CA VAL A 698 -33.18 -18.98 -27.68
C VAL A 698 -32.52 -20.34 -27.94
N ALA A 699 -31.50 -20.38 -28.79
CA ALA A 699 -30.73 -21.60 -29.05
C ALA A 699 -30.06 -22.16 -27.78
N ALA A 700 -29.51 -21.29 -26.92
CA ALA A 700 -28.94 -21.71 -25.63
C ALA A 700 -30.00 -22.27 -24.67
N VAL A 701 -31.22 -21.72 -24.67
CA VAL A 701 -32.34 -22.26 -23.89
C VAL A 701 -32.76 -23.64 -24.42
N ASP A 702 -32.82 -23.81 -25.74
CA ASP A 702 -33.17 -25.08 -26.39
C ASP A 702 -32.15 -26.19 -26.15
N LYS A 703 -30.88 -25.83 -26.03
CA LYS A 703 -29.80 -26.77 -25.67
C LYS A 703 -29.99 -27.36 -24.26
N GLY A 704 -30.70 -26.66 -23.36
CA GLY A 704 -31.12 -27.20 -22.06
C GLY A 704 -30.05 -27.21 -20.96
N ASN A 705 -28.84 -26.70 -21.20
CA ASN A 705 -27.75 -26.60 -20.21
C ASN A 705 -27.96 -25.43 -19.23
N ILE A 706 -29.13 -25.39 -18.59
CA ILE A 706 -29.56 -24.33 -17.68
C ILE A 706 -29.05 -24.62 -16.26
N ARG A 707 -28.40 -23.64 -15.63
CA ARG A 707 -27.92 -23.76 -14.24
C ARG A 707 -28.47 -22.65 -13.36
N THR A 708 -28.62 -22.91 -12.07
CA THR A 708 -29.14 -21.93 -11.11
C THR A 708 -28.22 -21.74 -9.92
N MET A 709 -28.05 -20.50 -9.48
CA MET A 709 -27.27 -20.16 -8.28
C MET A 709 -28.03 -19.13 -7.44
N PRO A 710 -28.36 -19.42 -6.17
CA PRO A 710 -28.96 -18.43 -5.27
C PRO A 710 -28.00 -17.26 -5.03
N ASN A 711 -28.49 -16.04 -5.25
CA ASN A 711 -27.74 -14.83 -4.97
C ASN A 711 -27.85 -14.55 -3.48
N ARG A 712 -26.73 -14.58 -2.76
CA ARG A 712 -26.69 -14.39 -1.31
C ARG A 712 -26.13 -13.00 -0.97
N SER A 713 -26.68 -12.40 0.06
CA SER A 713 -26.15 -11.18 0.67
C SER A 713 -25.96 -11.40 2.15
N MET A 714 -24.82 -10.94 2.69
CA MET A 714 -24.52 -11.06 4.11
C MET A 714 -23.52 -9.97 4.53
N PRO A 715 -23.93 -9.01 5.37
CA PRO A 715 -23.00 -8.03 5.93
C PRO A 715 -21.99 -8.73 6.84
N ALA A 716 -20.82 -8.12 6.98
CA ALA A 716 -19.77 -8.60 7.89
C ALA A 716 -20.14 -8.28 9.35
N ASP A 717 -20.24 -9.30 10.19
CA ASP A 717 -20.47 -9.18 11.64
C ASP A 717 -19.56 -10.17 12.39
N PRO A 718 -18.24 -9.89 12.45
CA PRO A 718 -17.24 -10.81 12.98
C PRO A 718 -17.42 -11.02 14.49
N GLN A 719 -17.09 -12.21 14.95
CA GLN A 719 -16.80 -12.48 16.36
C GLN A 719 -15.28 -12.66 16.47
N PRO A 720 -14.55 -11.72 17.08
CA PRO A 720 -13.12 -11.90 17.33
C PRO A 720 -12.90 -13.19 18.11
N THR A 721 -12.15 -14.12 17.52
CA THR A 721 -11.87 -15.43 18.08
C THR A 721 -10.36 -15.67 17.98
N PRO A 722 -9.64 -15.79 19.11
CA PRO A 722 -8.21 -16.05 19.09
C PRO A 722 -7.86 -17.29 18.25
N GLY A 723 -6.83 -17.19 17.42
CA GLY A 723 -6.37 -18.28 16.55
C GLY A 723 -7.22 -18.54 15.31
N ALA A 724 -8.28 -17.77 15.04
CA ALA A 724 -9.11 -17.95 13.85
C ALA A 724 -9.54 -16.66 13.15
N LEU A 725 -9.68 -16.74 11.82
CA LEU A 725 -10.19 -15.66 10.98
C LEU A 725 -11.15 -16.20 9.91
N LEU A 726 -12.21 -15.46 9.61
CA LEU A 726 -13.13 -15.76 8.50
C LEU A 726 -12.88 -14.79 7.34
N MET A 727 -12.79 -15.29 6.10
CA MET A 727 -12.50 -14.48 4.91
C MET A 727 -13.36 -14.89 3.69
N GLY A 728 -13.45 -13.99 2.71
CA GLY A 728 -14.17 -14.23 1.45
C GLY A 728 -15.68 -14.33 1.66
N ASP A 729 -16.35 -15.07 0.79
CA ASP A 729 -17.81 -15.25 0.86
C ASP A 729 -18.27 -16.07 2.07
N ALA A 730 -17.36 -16.73 2.79
CA ALA A 730 -17.67 -17.33 4.10
C ALA A 730 -17.99 -16.22 5.13
N PHE A 731 -17.31 -15.08 5.03
CA PHE A 731 -17.42 -13.95 5.96
C PHE A 731 -18.35 -12.84 5.50
N ASN A 732 -18.33 -12.48 4.22
CA ASN A 732 -19.03 -11.31 3.73
C ASN A 732 -19.46 -11.51 2.27
N MET A 733 -20.77 -11.51 2.03
CA MET A 733 -21.37 -11.71 0.72
C MET A 733 -22.13 -10.46 0.27
N ARG A 734 -22.19 -10.27 -1.05
CA ARG A 734 -22.94 -9.20 -1.70
C ARG A 734 -23.63 -9.74 -2.94
N HIS A 735 -24.65 -9.03 -3.41
CA HIS A 735 -25.31 -9.38 -4.66
C HIS A 735 -24.29 -9.45 -5.82
N PRO A 736 -24.26 -10.53 -6.61
CA PRO A 736 -23.23 -10.74 -7.64
C PRO A 736 -23.35 -9.85 -8.88
N LEU A 737 -24.44 -9.08 -9.00
CA LEU A 737 -24.70 -8.12 -10.09
C LEU A 737 -23.47 -7.27 -10.48
N THR A 738 -22.67 -6.85 -9.49
CA THR A 738 -21.53 -5.97 -9.71
C THR A 738 -20.19 -6.70 -9.86
N GLY A 739 -20.14 -8.04 -9.77
CA GLY A 739 -18.88 -8.79 -9.90
C GLY A 739 -17.80 -8.45 -8.86
N GLY A 740 -18.16 -7.88 -7.71
CA GLY A 740 -17.20 -7.34 -6.74
C GLY A 740 -16.61 -8.35 -5.74
N GLY A 741 -17.09 -9.60 -5.69
CA GLY A 741 -16.73 -10.57 -4.66
C GLY A 741 -15.23 -10.92 -4.64
N MET A 742 -14.67 -11.29 -5.80
CA MET A 742 -13.24 -11.60 -5.93
C MET A 742 -12.36 -10.39 -5.64
N THR A 743 -12.79 -9.20 -6.09
CA THR A 743 -12.08 -7.94 -5.80
C THR A 743 -11.95 -7.69 -4.31
N VAL A 744 -13.04 -7.87 -3.54
CA VAL A 744 -12.98 -7.71 -2.08
C VAL A 744 -12.08 -8.78 -1.45
N ALA A 745 -12.18 -10.04 -1.89
CA ALA A 745 -11.36 -11.11 -1.37
C ALA A 745 -9.85 -10.86 -1.60
N LEU A 746 -9.45 -10.45 -2.80
CA LEU A 746 -8.04 -10.16 -3.11
C LEU A 746 -7.53 -8.92 -2.34
N SER A 747 -8.36 -7.87 -2.21
CA SER A 747 -8.03 -6.72 -1.35
C SER A 747 -7.88 -7.11 0.13
N ASP A 748 -8.75 -7.98 0.62
CA ASP A 748 -8.69 -8.51 2.00
C ASP A 748 -7.38 -9.30 2.22
N ILE A 749 -6.91 -10.06 1.22
CA ILE A 749 -5.65 -10.83 1.29
C ILE A 749 -4.44 -9.90 1.35
N VAL A 750 -4.39 -8.87 0.51
CA VAL A 750 -3.31 -7.86 0.55
C VAL A 750 -3.23 -7.23 1.94
N LEU A 751 -4.37 -6.81 2.50
CA LEU A 751 -4.44 -6.23 3.83
C LEU A 751 -3.98 -7.22 4.91
N LEU A 752 -4.45 -8.47 4.85
CA LEU A 752 -4.09 -9.47 5.86
C LEU A 752 -2.60 -9.84 5.78
N ARG A 753 -2.04 -10.00 4.57
CA ARG A 753 -0.60 -10.21 4.35
C ARG A 753 0.21 -9.12 5.06
N ASP A 754 -0.13 -7.87 4.80
CA ASP A 754 0.61 -6.73 5.36
C ASP A 754 0.48 -6.65 6.90
N LEU A 755 -0.67 -7.06 7.46
CA LEU A 755 -0.87 -7.17 8.91
C LEU A 755 -0.10 -8.34 9.53
N LEU A 756 0.01 -9.49 8.86
CA LEU A 756 0.68 -10.67 9.40
C LEU A 756 2.20 -10.65 9.20
N ARG A 757 2.71 -9.88 8.22
CA ARG A 757 4.13 -9.82 7.89
C ARG A 757 5.04 -9.42 9.06
N PRO A 758 4.67 -8.46 9.94
CA PRO A 758 5.49 -8.13 11.11
C PRO A 758 5.54 -9.22 12.20
N LEU A 759 4.61 -10.18 12.19
CA LEU A 759 4.45 -11.15 13.29
C LEU A 759 5.31 -12.39 13.08
N SER A 760 6.57 -12.40 13.53
CA SER A 760 7.44 -13.58 13.37
C SER A 760 6.83 -14.86 13.99
N ASN A 761 6.19 -14.77 15.16
CA ASN A 761 5.55 -15.87 15.85
C ASN A 761 4.01 -15.73 15.88
N LEU A 762 3.30 -16.67 15.23
CA LEU A 762 1.83 -16.71 15.27
C LEU A 762 1.27 -17.41 16.53
N ASN A 763 2.11 -18.00 17.38
CA ASN A 763 1.68 -18.65 18.63
C ASN A 763 1.32 -17.65 19.75
N ASP A 764 1.73 -16.39 19.64
CA ASP A 764 1.23 -15.34 20.53
C ASP A 764 -0.21 -14.99 20.14
N ALA A 765 -1.15 -15.71 20.75
CA ALA A 765 -2.57 -15.57 20.49
C ALA A 765 -3.08 -14.15 20.79
N THR A 766 -2.49 -13.45 21.76
CA THR A 766 -2.93 -12.09 22.15
C THR A 766 -2.54 -11.08 21.10
N THR A 767 -1.26 -11.06 20.71
CA THR A 767 -0.75 -10.16 19.67
C THR A 767 -1.42 -10.48 18.34
N LEU A 768 -1.49 -11.76 17.96
CA LEU A 768 -2.19 -12.18 16.75
C LEU A 768 -3.64 -11.70 16.74
N CYS A 769 -4.39 -11.88 17.84
CA CYS A 769 -5.78 -11.42 17.93
C CYS A 769 -5.91 -9.91 17.68
N ASN A 770 -5.03 -9.08 18.26
CA ASN A 770 -5.03 -7.63 18.04
C ASN A 770 -4.86 -7.24 16.56
N TYR A 771 -3.98 -7.95 15.85
CA TYR A 771 -3.77 -7.73 14.40
C TYR A 771 -4.97 -8.19 13.57
N LEU A 772 -5.58 -9.33 13.91
CA LEU A 772 -6.80 -9.81 13.26
C LEU A 772 -8.00 -8.88 13.51
N GLU A 773 -8.09 -8.23 14.67
CA GLU A 773 -9.11 -7.21 14.93
C GLU A 773 -8.93 -5.96 14.04
N CYS A 774 -7.68 -5.56 13.79
CA CYS A 774 -7.38 -4.46 12.89
C CYS A 774 -7.85 -4.74 11.45
N PHE A 775 -7.70 -5.98 10.98
CA PHE A 775 -8.19 -6.41 9.66
C PHE A 775 -9.67 -6.09 9.47
N TYR A 776 -10.53 -6.41 10.44
CA TYR A 776 -11.98 -6.17 10.36
C TYR A 776 -12.34 -4.69 10.25
N THR A 777 -11.50 -3.81 10.79
CA THR A 777 -11.68 -2.36 10.70
C THR A 777 -11.19 -1.82 9.38
N LEU A 778 -9.95 -2.12 9.01
CA LEU A 778 -9.25 -1.52 7.87
C LEU A 778 -9.89 -1.90 6.54
N ARG A 779 -10.44 -3.12 6.42
CA ARG A 779 -11.11 -3.58 5.20
C ARG A 779 -12.37 -2.79 4.83
N LYS A 780 -12.98 -2.09 5.79
CA LYS A 780 -14.31 -1.49 5.62
C LYS A 780 -14.38 -0.48 4.49
N ALA A 781 -13.32 0.28 4.21
CA ALA A 781 -13.35 1.26 3.11
C ALA A 781 -13.65 0.59 1.76
N MET A 782 -12.93 -0.49 1.45
CA MET A 782 -13.12 -1.29 0.25
C MET A 782 -14.45 -2.05 0.28
N SER A 783 -14.67 -2.84 1.34
CA SER A 783 -15.80 -3.77 1.40
C SER A 783 -17.13 -3.05 1.45
N SER A 784 -17.26 -1.99 2.27
CA SER A 784 -18.52 -1.25 2.40
C SER A 784 -18.90 -0.51 1.13
N THR A 785 -17.93 0.02 0.38
CA THR A 785 -18.20 0.68 -0.90
C THR A 785 -18.78 -0.31 -1.90
N ILE A 786 -18.14 -1.47 -2.08
CA ILE A 786 -18.60 -2.50 -3.02
C ILE A 786 -19.94 -3.10 -2.57
N ASN A 787 -20.10 -3.41 -1.28
CA ASN A 787 -21.34 -3.97 -0.74
C ASN A 787 -22.51 -3.00 -0.91
N THR A 788 -22.29 -1.73 -0.55
CA THR A 788 -23.32 -0.69 -0.66
C THR A 788 -23.70 -0.47 -2.11
N LEU A 789 -22.73 -0.43 -3.02
CA LEU A 789 -23.00 -0.28 -4.45
C LEU A 789 -23.81 -1.47 -4.98
N ALA A 790 -23.41 -2.70 -4.66
CA ALA A 790 -24.10 -3.90 -5.13
C ALA A 790 -25.57 -3.93 -4.67
N GLY A 791 -25.82 -3.70 -3.39
CA GLY A 791 -27.17 -3.72 -2.82
C GLY A 791 -28.05 -2.56 -3.31
N ALA A 792 -27.48 -1.35 -3.43
CA ALA A 792 -28.21 -0.19 -3.90
C ALA A 792 -28.54 -0.30 -5.40
N LEU A 793 -27.56 -0.68 -6.23
CA LEU A 793 -27.73 -0.78 -7.67
C LEU A 793 -28.72 -1.87 -8.04
N TYR A 794 -28.67 -3.03 -7.38
CA TYR A 794 -29.65 -4.10 -7.59
C TYR A 794 -31.08 -3.63 -7.30
N LYS A 795 -31.31 -2.96 -6.17
CA LYS A 795 -32.63 -2.39 -5.83
C LYS A 795 -33.12 -1.33 -6.81
N VAL A 796 -32.21 -0.59 -7.44
CA VAL A 796 -32.55 0.42 -8.46
C VAL A 796 -32.82 -0.23 -9.82
N PHE A 797 -32.10 -1.28 -10.18
CA PHE A 797 -32.24 -1.97 -11.47
C PHE A 797 -33.47 -2.88 -11.53
N CYS A 798 -33.92 -3.44 -10.41
CA CYS A 798 -35.15 -4.22 -10.38
C CYS A 798 -36.39 -3.38 -10.71
N ALA A 799 -37.32 -3.97 -11.44
CA ALA A 799 -38.62 -3.38 -11.72
C ALA A 799 -39.40 -3.15 -10.43
N SER A 800 -40.20 -2.09 -10.42
CA SER A 800 -41.03 -1.74 -9.27
C SER A 800 -42.37 -1.19 -9.74
N SER A 801 -43.46 -1.58 -9.08
CA SER A 801 -44.77 -0.95 -9.27
C SER A 801 -44.82 0.48 -8.72
N ASP A 802 -43.96 0.83 -7.75
CA ASP A 802 -43.84 2.19 -7.22
C ASP A 802 -43.32 3.19 -8.29
N PRO A 803 -44.11 4.21 -8.69
CA PRO A 803 -43.70 5.22 -9.65
C PRO A 803 -42.39 5.94 -9.29
N ALA A 804 -42.10 6.15 -8.00
CA ALA A 804 -40.88 6.84 -7.58
C ALA A 804 -39.62 6.01 -7.87
N ARG A 805 -39.71 4.68 -7.68
CA ARG A 805 -38.61 3.76 -7.99
C ARG A 805 -38.46 3.54 -9.49
N LYS A 806 -39.55 3.54 -10.26
CA LYS A 806 -39.48 3.56 -11.74
C LYS A 806 -38.70 4.78 -12.24
N GLU A 807 -39.01 5.97 -11.71
CA GLU A 807 -38.28 7.18 -12.07
C GLU A 807 -36.81 7.11 -11.63
N MET A 808 -36.52 6.55 -10.46
CA MET A 808 -35.14 6.36 -10.00
C MET A 808 -34.32 5.46 -10.93
N ARG A 809 -34.90 4.35 -11.39
CA ARG A 809 -34.27 3.45 -12.37
C ARG A 809 -33.96 4.18 -13.67
N LYS A 810 -34.94 4.91 -14.20
CA LYS A 810 -34.77 5.73 -15.41
C LYS A 810 -33.73 6.83 -15.23
N ALA A 811 -33.77 7.53 -14.09
CA ALA A 811 -32.80 8.57 -13.72
C ALA A 811 -31.39 8.02 -13.62
N CYS A 812 -31.21 6.80 -13.11
CA CYS A 812 -29.91 6.14 -13.07
C CYS A 812 -29.37 5.89 -14.50
N PHE A 813 -30.18 5.31 -15.40
CA PHE A 813 -29.79 5.11 -16.80
C PHE A 813 -29.42 6.41 -17.50
N ASP A 814 -30.28 7.43 -17.42
CA ASP A 814 -30.04 8.70 -18.12
C ASP A 814 -28.87 9.48 -17.51
N TYR A 815 -28.68 9.42 -16.18
CA TYR A 815 -27.51 10.01 -15.51
C TYR A 815 -26.20 9.37 -15.99
N LEU A 816 -26.14 8.04 -16.06
CA LEU A 816 -24.99 7.31 -16.59
C LEU A 816 -24.78 7.58 -18.09
N SER A 817 -25.83 7.94 -18.83
CA SER A 817 -25.76 8.29 -20.25
C SER A 817 -25.21 9.69 -20.53
N LEU A 818 -25.08 10.56 -19.51
CA LEU A 818 -24.54 11.92 -19.69
C LEU A 818 -23.03 11.96 -19.98
N GLY A 819 -22.28 10.88 -19.71
CA GLY A 819 -20.83 10.86 -19.89
C GLY A 819 -20.07 11.62 -18.79
N GLY A 820 -18.75 11.75 -18.98
CA GLY A 820 -17.87 12.48 -18.06
C GLY A 820 -17.94 11.94 -16.63
N MET A 821 -17.99 12.84 -15.63
CA MET A 821 -18.04 12.46 -14.22
C MET A 821 -19.29 11.65 -13.84
N CYS A 822 -20.41 11.80 -14.57
CA CYS A 822 -21.64 11.07 -14.29
C CYS A 822 -21.52 9.58 -14.64
N SER A 823 -20.61 9.22 -15.54
CA SER A 823 -20.30 7.83 -15.90
C SER A 823 -19.00 7.36 -15.23
N GLN A 824 -17.92 8.13 -15.33
CA GLN A 824 -16.58 7.80 -14.83
C GLN A 824 -16.55 7.65 -13.29
N GLY A 825 -17.30 8.47 -12.56
CA GLY A 825 -17.40 8.35 -11.10
C GLY A 825 -18.00 7.01 -10.67
N PRO A 826 -19.25 6.70 -11.04
CA PRO A 826 -19.89 5.42 -10.71
C PRO A 826 -19.12 4.19 -11.22
N ILE A 827 -18.59 4.23 -12.44
CA ILE A 827 -17.84 3.08 -12.99
C ILE A 827 -16.48 2.88 -12.29
N SER A 828 -15.86 3.94 -11.75
CA SER A 828 -14.65 3.82 -10.91
C SER A 828 -14.93 3.15 -9.57
N LEU A 829 -16.13 3.32 -9.02
CA LEU A 829 -16.60 2.63 -7.81
C LEU A 829 -16.87 1.16 -8.12
N LEU A 830 -17.58 0.88 -9.23
CA LEU A 830 -17.90 -0.48 -9.68
C LEU A 830 -16.65 -1.32 -9.94
N SER A 831 -15.67 -0.73 -10.62
CA SER A 831 -14.40 -1.39 -10.96
C SER A 831 -13.49 -1.63 -9.75
N GLY A 832 -13.79 -1.04 -8.58
CA GLY A 832 -12.92 -1.11 -7.41
C GLY A 832 -11.63 -0.29 -7.54
N LEU A 833 -11.51 0.58 -8.56
CA LEU A 833 -10.35 1.47 -8.76
C LEU A 833 -10.38 2.69 -7.83
N ASN A 834 -11.57 3.13 -7.42
CA ASN A 834 -11.74 4.25 -6.49
C ASN A 834 -12.82 3.95 -5.43
N PRO A 835 -12.60 2.98 -4.53
CA PRO A 835 -13.59 2.49 -3.58
C PRO A 835 -13.77 3.45 -2.39
N ARG A 836 -14.35 4.63 -2.65
CA ARG A 836 -14.57 5.69 -1.65
C ARG A 836 -16.05 5.80 -1.26
N PRO A 837 -16.41 5.53 0.01
CA PRO A 837 -17.82 5.55 0.43
C PRO A 837 -18.50 6.92 0.27
N LEU A 838 -17.77 8.02 0.46
CA LEU A 838 -18.29 9.37 0.25
C LEU A 838 -18.63 9.64 -1.21
N VAL A 839 -17.80 9.17 -2.15
CA VAL A 839 -18.03 9.33 -3.59
C VAL A 839 -19.28 8.54 -4.01
N LEU A 840 -19.45 7.33 -3.48
CA LEU A 840 -20.67 6.54 -3.66
C LEU A 840 -21.92 7.30 -3.18
N PHE A 841 -21.88 7.81 -1.95
CA PHE A 841 -23.00 8.54 -1.36
C PHE A 841 -23.38 9.75 -2.22
N LEU A 842 -22.39 10.53 -2.66
CA LEU A 842 -22.61 11.72 -3.48
C LEU A 842 -23.23 11.37 -4.85
N HIS A 843 -22.70 10.37 -5.56
CA HIS A 843 -23.28 9.96 -6.85
C HIS A 843 -24.69 9.38 -6.70
N PHE A 844 -24.94 8.61 -5.65
CA PHE A 844 -26.26 8.03 -5.40
C PHE A 844 -27.33 9.11 -5.22
N PHE A 845 -27.05 10.15 -4.42
CA PHE A 845 -27.97 11.28 -4.28
C PHE A 845 -27.99 12.20 -5.50
N ALA A 846 -26.88 12.32 -6.26
CA ALA A 846 -26.88 13.05 -7.53
C ALA A 846 -27.85 12.42 -8.55
N VAL A 847 -27.92 11.09 -8.63
CA VAL A 847 -28.93 10.39 -9.44
C VAL A 847 -30.34 10.72 -8.96
N ALA A 848 -30.57 10.73 -7.65
CA ALA A 848 -31.88 11.03 -7.09
C ALA A 848 -32.33 12.47 -7.42
N ILE A 849 -31.42 13.44 -7.26
CA ILE A 849 -31.69 14.85 -7.58
C ILE A 849 -31.86 15.06 -9.08
N TYR A 850 -31.08 14.37 -9.90
CA TYR A 850 -31.26 14.36 -11.35
C TYR A 850 -32.68 13.86 -11.72
N GLY A 851 -33.15 12.79 -11.07
CA GLY A 851 -34.54 12.31 -11.18
C GLY A 851 -35.58 13.36 -10.79
N VAL A 852 -35.36 14.11 -9.71
CA VAL A 852 -36.23 15.23 -9.34
C VAL A 852 -36.23 16.31 -10.43
N GLY A 853 -35.07 16.70 -10.94
CA GLY A 853 -34.95 17.68 -12.02
C GLY A 853 -35.75 17.28 -13.27
N ARG A 854 -35.67 16.00 -13.66
CA ARG A 854 -36.45 15.44 -14.78
C ARG A 854 -37.96 15.55 -14.57
N LEU A 855 -38.44 15.38 -13.34
CA LEU A 855 -39.86 15.48 -13.02
C LEU A 855 -40.35 16.93 -13.03
N LEU A 856 -39.49 17.91 -12.71
CA LEU A 856 -39.87 19.31 -12.56
C LEU A 856 -39.73 20.14 -13.85
N ILE A 857 -38.99 19.65 -14.84
CA ILE A 857 -38.77 20.34 -16.13
C ILE A 857 -39.77 19.82 -17.20
N PRO A 858 -40.30 20.68 -18.08
CA PRO A 858 -40.16 22.15 -18.11
C PRO A 858 -41.03 22.87 -17.07
N PHE A 859 -42.10 22.23 -16.58
CA PHE A 859 -43.02 22.82 -15.60
C PHE A 859 -43.28 21.89 -14.40
N PRO A 860 -43.16 22.40 -13.16
CA PRO A 860 -43.51 21.65 -11.96
C PRO A 860 -45.03 21.55 -11.79
N SER A 861 -45.51 20.43 -11.22
CA SER A 861 -46.90 20.28 -10.78
C SER A 861 -46.94 19.67 -9.37
N PRO A 862 -48.01 19.85 -8.58
CA PRO A 862 -48.10 19.27 -7.25
C PRO A 862 -47.84 17.75 -7.22
N LYS A 863 -48.37 17.03 -8.23
CA LYS A 863 -48.13 15.59 -8.41
C LYS A 863 -46.66 15.27 -8.66
N ARG A 864 -45.98 16.06 -9.51
CA ARG A 864 -44.55 15.89 -9.84
C ARG A 864 -43.64 16.26 -8.67
N LEU A 865 -43.97 17.32 -7.93
CA LEU A 865 -43.27 17.71 -6.70
C LEU A 865 -43.37 16.62 -5.64
N TRP A 866 -44.58 16.08 -5.43
CA TRP A 866 -44.79 14.96 -4.51
C TRP A 866 -44.02 13.71 -4.93
N LEU A 867 -44.03 13.38 -6.23
CA LEU A 867 -43.24 12.27 -6.76
C LEU A 867 -41.74 12.48 -6.58
N GLY A 868 -41.24 13.71 -6.77
CA GLY A 868 -39.85 14.09 -6.51
C GLY A 868 -39.47 13.93 -5.03
N ALA A 869 -40.33 14.37 -4.10
CA ALA A 869 -40.12 14.17 -2.67
C ALA A 869 -40.09 12.66 -2.31
N ARG A 870 -40.99 11.87 -2.91
CA ARG A 870 -40.99 10.41 -2.75
C ARG A 870 -39.76 9.73 -3.33
N LEU A 871 -39.18 10.27 -4.40
CA LEU A 871 -37.95 9.77 -4.99
C LEU A 871 -36.78 9.94 -4.01
N ILE A 872 -36.60 11.12 -3.40
CA ILE A 872 -35.56 11.36 -2.39
C ILE A 872 -35.78 10.49 -1.14
N SER A 873 -37.03 10.36 -0.70
CA SER A 873 -37.40 9.48 0.43
C SER A 873 -37.09 8.01 0.12
N GLY A 874 -37.43 7.54 -1.09
CA GLY A 874 -37.11 6.19 -1.56
C GLY A 874 -35.61 5.94 -1.67
N ALA A 875 -34.84 6.94 -2.13
CA ALA A 875 -33.38 6.86 -2.21
C ALA A 875 -32.78 6.66 -0.81
N SER A 876 -33.25 7.47 0.14
CA SER A 876 -32.88 7.40 1.54
C SER A 876 -33.23 6.03 2.14
N GLY A 877 -34.42 5.50 1.84
CA GLY A 877 -34.86 4.17 2.27
C GLY A 877 -34.05 3.01 1.69
N ILE A 878 -33.37 3.20 0.55
CA ILE A 878 -32.45 2.21 -0.03
C ILE A 878 -31.09 2.26 0.66
N ILE A 879 -30.47 3.45 0.72
CA ILE A 879 -29.06 3.57 1.06
C ILE A 879 -28.78 3.59 2.57
N PHE A 880 -29.60 4.23 3.40
CA PHE A 880 -29.35 4.35 4.84
C PHE A 880 -29.35 3.00 5.58
N PRO A 881 -30.26 2.05 5.31
CA PRO A 881 -30.18 0.73 5.92
C PRO A 881 -28.88 0.00 5.60
N ILE A 882 -28.38 0.14 4.36
CA ILE A 882 -27.13 -0.51 3.93
C ILE A 882 -25.93 0.15 4.62
N ILE A 883 -25.85 1.48 4.64
CA ILE A 883 -24.81 2.21 5.38
C ILE A 883 -24.82 1.85 6.87
N LYS A 884 -26.01 1.73 7.47
CA LYS A 884 -26.15 1.33 8.88
C LYS A 884 -25.60 -0.08 9.11
N SER A 885 -25.82 -1.01 8.18
CA SER A 885 -25.31 -2.38 8.28
C SER A 885 -23.78 -2.47 8.15
N GLU A 886 -23.15 -1.57 7.40
CA GLU A 886 -21.70 -1.53 7.21
C GLU A 886 -20.97 -0.72 8.32
N GLY A 887 -21.69 0.20 8.97
CA GLY A 887 -21.21 1.03 10.09
C GLY A 887 -20.83 2.45 9.66
N VAL A 888 -21.64 3.44 10.07
CA VAL A 888 -21.55 4.85 9.62
C VAL A 888 -20.17 5.47 9.91
N ARG A 889 -19.66 5.30 11.14
CA ARG A 889 -18.38 5.92 11.55
C ARG A 889 -17.22 5.33 10.76
N GLN A 890 -17.23 4.02 10.57
CA GLN A 890 -16.18 3.32 9.83
C GLN A 890 -16.22 3.63 8.33
N MET A 891 -17.40 3.91 7.77
CA MET A 891 -17.56 4.28 6.35
C MET A 891 -17.05 5.69 6.03
N PHE A 892 -17.40 6.67 6.86
CA PHE A 892 -17.16 8.09 6.55
C PHE A 892 -16.02 8.74 7.33
N PHE A 893 -15.62 8.14 8.45
CA PHE A 893 -14.58 8.66 9.33
C PHE A 893 -13.58 7.56 9.72
N PRO A 894 -13.00 6.82 8.76
CA PRO A 894 -12.09 5.69 9.04
C PRO A 894 -10.87 6.12 9.86
N ALA A 895 -10.36 7.33 9.62
CA ALA A 895 -9.33 7.99 10.43
C ALA A 895 -9.68 8.00 11.93
N THR A 896 -10.94 8.19 12.31
CA THR A 896 -11.31 8.26 13.74
C THR A 896 -11.29 6.91 14.45
N VAL A 897 -10.91 5.82 13.76
CA VAL A 897 -10.83 4.48 14.33
C VAL A 897 -9.38 4.19 14.73
N PRO A 898 -9.10 3.87 16.01
CA PRO A 898 -7.73 3.70 16.51
C PRO A 898 -6.83 2.75 15.70
N ALA A 899 -7.40 1.69 15.11
CA ALA A 899 -6.68 0.75 14.24
C ALA A 899 -6.13 1.37 12.94
N TYR A 900 -6.61 2.55 12.53
CA TYR A 900 -6.10 3.28 11.35
C TYR A 900 -4.78 4.00 11.62
N TYR A 901 -4.47 4.28 12.90
CA TYR A 901 -3.27 5.02 13.34
C TYR A 901 -2.34 4.21 14.24
N LYS A 902 -2.74 2.99 14.61
CA LYS A 902 -1.97 2.09 15.47
C LYS A 902 -1.94 0.73 14.80
N ALA A 903 -0.82 0.37 14.17
CA ALA A 903 -0.47 -1.04 14.14
C ALA A 903 -0.39 -1.51 15.61
N PRO A 904 -0.97 -2.65 15.99
CA PRO A 904 -0.81 -3.17 17.34
C PRO A 904 0.68 -3.30 17.64
N ARG A 905 1.07 -2.99 18.87
CA ARG A 905 2.46 -3.18 19.30
C ARG A 905 2.76 -4.67 19.17
N VAL A 906 3.84 -5.04 18.48
CA VAL A 906 4.41 -6.38 18.64
C VAL A 906 4.93 -6.42 20.07
N ALA A 907 4.38 -7.32 20.89
CA ALA A 907 4.81 -7.50 22.27
C ALA A 907 6.17 -8.19 22.33
#